data_AF-A0A4S2ADM6-F1
#
_entry.id   AF-A0A4S2ADM6-F1
#
_cell.length_a   1.000
_cell.length_b   1.000
_cell.length_c   1.000
_cell.angle_alpha   90.00
_cell.angle_beta   90.00
_cell.angle_gamma   90.00
#
_symmetry.space_group_name_H-M   'P 1'
#
loop_
_entity.id
_entity.type
_entity.pdbx_description
1 polymer ?
#
loop_
_entity_poly.entity_id
_entity_poly.type
_entity_poly.pdbx_seq_one_letter_code
_entity_poly.pdbx_strand_id
1 'polypeptide(L)'
;MVKKIMIRVGILLLIFFAAVFVFGRIINRGKPDSTQEMGEPSLPLVYVLEEETQMNSLHGHVKEMDVMAMRDALTPISSERTLTIQIQPFQRQVSGVSFEVLTSDGKTSMENTKVTKIKEGEKYVTATLELQNKILINTEYMLKIVITSGNRDIYYYTRIIRQDGLNAKAYIDFVTDFYQNCLEGNDLNIEEFVEPDPEADNSTFAHVNIHSSTSQMIWKGISPKLYYAPVPNICELNENTGTVVLDYMISAVDEDNRTELYRVSEYYRMRYTDSRILLLDFERDTSEVFDPEASILSEKGIILGITGRDVTYKNDLKNNFFAFVREGTLWSYDVSGNKLVQVFSFAQEGKLDSRSMYNRNDIQVVNIDEQGSMYFLVCGYMNRGIHEGESGVAVYYYDAGSSVVTECLFVDTNQAFSLLKRDVKSLAYVTKDRNGFYLLVNEEAYFVNMESRQVDKVISGLAYGCYGASASGRQFGWMDGKDPYDASAITVMDLETHAMRKITCGEGQRLKFLGFIGEDLAYGLADTEKIDLSHEGSEIFPMHQILIVNEAGQTVKDYAPKDCYVSEAEIKDGLMTLKRIRKSGSGYQEAPEDQIVGSAASEETSFGLTTAVSERKKEIHILKVGTALKAAEPPRLIKCRQQIFEGSKEIILEPKKKSEDLYYVYAKGYLDGIYTSANQAIRRADEMLGVVVDGKQRMVWERGNKQTKLDLNVKTFPEVFREYKLDAAVIQSEMSQRVLDLTGCTLEQVLYFVSAGTPVLAKTPGGVVIIGGYDEYNTRLLEKGDEELTYAGLQDSKDMFEEAGNVFITYLDPITE
;
A
#
# COMPACT_ATOMS: atom_id res chain seq x y z
N MET A 1 -13.33 -83.20 -20.24
CA MET A 1 -12.96 -82.37 -19.06
C MET A 1 -12.17 -81.12 -19.46
N VAL A 2 -11.13 -81.25 -20.30
CA VAL A 2 -10.26 -80.15 -20.79
C VAL A 2 -11.00 -79.00 -21.51
N LYS A 3 -12.00 -79.30 -22.36
CA LYS A 3 -12.81 -78.27 -23.05
C LYS A 3 -13.56 -77.31 -22.11
N LYS A 4 -14.09 -77.81 -20.98
CA LYS A 4 -14.79 -76.96 -19.99
C LYS A 4 -13.81 -76.07 -19.20
N ILE A 5 -12.58 -76.52 -19.01
CA ILE A 5 -11.52 -75.76 -18.33
C ILE A 5 -11.04 -74.63 -19.23
N MET A 6 -10.78 -74.89 -20.53
CA MET A 6 -10.38 -73.84 -21.48
C MET A 6 -11.44 -72.75 -21.65
N ILE A 7 -12.73 -73.11 -21.67
CA ILE A 7 -13.82 -72.12 -21.74
C ILE A 7 -13.84 -71.24 -20.47
N ARG A 8 -13.65 -71.83 -19.28
CA ARG A 8 -13.58 -71.06 -18.03
C ARG A 8 -12.36 -70.15 -17.98
N VAL A 9 -11.20 -70.61 -18.46
CA VAL A 9 -9.98 -69.79 -18.57
C VAL A 9 -10.18 -68.63 -19.56
N GLY A 10 -10.82 -68.88 -20.71
CA GLY A 10 -11.14 -67.84 -21.68
C GLY A 10 -12.11 -66.79 -21.14
N ILE A 11 -13.16 -67.23 -20.41
CA ILE A 11 -14.11 -66.31 -19.76
C ILE A 11 -13.42 -65.49 -18.65
N LEU A 12 -12.56 -66.10 -17.85
CA LEU A 12 -11.81 -65.40 -16.80
C LEU A 12 -10.84 -64.36 -17.37
N LEU A 13 -10.14 -64.68 -18.47
CA LEU A 13 -9.29 -63.72 -19.17
C LEU A 13 -10.11 -62.57 -19.75
N LEU A 14 -11.29 -62.85 -20.33
CA LEU A 14 -12.15 -61.82 -20.88
C LEU A 14 -12.72 -60.89 -19.80
N ILE A 15 -13.10 -61.44 -18.64
CA ILE A 15 -13.50 -60.64 -17.46
C ILE A 15 -12.31 -59.83 -16.94
N PHE A 16 -11.11 -60.40 -16.89
CA PHE A 16 -9.91 -59.69 -16.47
C PHE A 16 -9.58 -58.52 -17.40
N PHE A 17 -9.56 -58.73 -18.72
CA PHE A 17 -9.32 -57.65 -19.68
C PHE A 17 -10.44 -56.60 -19.68
N ALA A 18 -11.70 -57.01 -19.53
CA ALA A 18 -12.82 -56.07 -19.39
C ALA A 18 -12.71 -55.25 -18.10
N ALA A 19 -12.34 -55.87 -16.98
CA ALA A 19 -12.10 -55.17 -15.72
C ALA A 19 -10.90 -54.22 -15.83
N VAL A 20 -9.77 -54.65 -16.40
CA VAL A 20 -8.61 -53.79 -16.65
C VAL A 20 -8.95 -52.64 -17.60
N PHE A 21 -9.80 -52.85 -18.60
CA PHE A 21 -10.24 -51.79 -19.51
C PHE A 21 -11.19 -50.81 -18.83
N VAL A 22 -12.12 -51.29 -17.98
CA VAL A 22 -13.05 -50.44 -17.21
C VAL A 22 -12.29 -49.67 -16.12
N PHE A 23 -11.45 -50.34 -15.32
CA PHE A 23 -10.60 -49.69 -14.33
C PHE A 23 -9.58 -48.75 -14.98
N GLY A 24 -8.97 -49.14 -16.10
CA GLY A 24 -8.08 -48.29 -16.87
C GLY A 24 -8.79 -47.04 -17.41
N ARG A 25 -10.08 -47.14 -17.78
CA ARG A 25 -10.87 -45.99 -18.23
C ARG A 25 -11.43 -45.14 -17.08
N ILE A 26 -11.62 -45.71 -15.89
CA ILE A 26 -11.98 -44.98 -14.66
C ILE A 26 -10.74 -44.26 -14.10
N ILE A 27 -9.57 -44.89 -14.14
CA ILE A 27 -8.29 -44.34 -13.66
C ILE A 27 -7.71 -43.31 -14.66
N ASN A 28 -7.83 -43.53 -15.98
CA ASN A 28 -7.39 -42.56 -17.01
C ASN A 28 -8.45 -41.51 -17.39
N ARG A 29 -9.58 -41.42 -16.67
CA ARG A 29 -10.57 -40.35 -16.91
C ARG A 29 -10.18 -39.01 -16.29
N GLY A 30 -9.21 -38.99 -15.38
CA GLY A 30 -8.34 -37.83 -15.19
C GLY A 30 -7.06 -38.08 -15.98
N LYS A 31 -6.63 -37.15 -16.84
CA LYS A 31 -5.19 -37.07 -17.15
C LYS A 31 -4.48 -37.06 -15.78
N PRO A 32 -3.36 -37.77 -15.56
CA PRO A 32 -2.56 -37.49 -14.37
C PRO A 32 -2.28 -35.98 -14.41
N ASP A 33 -2.68 -35.28 -13.35
CA ASP A 33 -2.46 -33.84 -13.24
C ASP A 33 -0.96 -33.62 -13.37
N SER A 34 -0.55 -33.19 -14.55
CA SER A 34 0.86 -32.91 -14.81
C SER A 34 1.19 -31.65 -14.04
N THR A 35 2.15 -31.76 -13.13
CA THR A 35 2.63 -30.62 -12.34
C THR A 35 3.95 -30.13 -12.90
N GLN A 36 4.21 -28.82 -12.85
CA GLN A 36 5.50 -28.23 -13.22
C GLN A 36 5.94 -27.16 -12.23
N GLU A 37 7.20 -26.78 -12.35
CA GLU A 37 7.70 -25.54 -11.76
C GLU A 37 7.20 -24.35 -12.59
N MET A 38 6.94 -23.23 -11.91
CA MET A 38 6.51 -22.00 -12.55
C MET A 38 7.60 -21.52 -13.55
N GLY A 39 7.20 -20.93 -14.68
CA GLY A 39 8.15 -20.37 -15.64
C GLY A 39 9.03 -19.26 -15.03
N GLU A 40 10.25 -19.10 -15.54
CA GLU A 40 11.19 -18.03 -15.16
C GLU A 40 10.68 -16.64 -15.59
N PRO A 41 11.05 -15.54 -14.90
CA PRO A 41 10.79 -14.20 -15.40
C PRO A 41 11.51 -13.98 -16.74
N SER A 42 10.78 -13.48 -17.73
CA SER A 42 11.21 -13.25 -19.10
C SER A 42 11.16 -11.79 -19.52
N LEU A 43 10.36 -10.93 -18.88
CA LEU A 43 10.16 -9.55 -19.34
C LEU A 43 11.44 -8.68 -19.20
N PRO A 44 11.67 -7.73 -20.12
CA PRO A 44 12.73 -6.74 -20.01
C PRO A 44 12.51 -5.77 -18.83
N LEU A 45 13.60 -5.20 -18.33
CA LEU A 45 13.57 -4.04 -17.44
C LEU A 45 13.99 -2.78 -18.18
N VAL A 46 13.42 -1.64 -17.79
CA VAL A 46 13.78 -0.31 -18.32
C VAL A 46 14.38 0.50 -17.20
N TYR A 47 15.55 1.09 -17.46
CA TYR A 47 16.22 2.03 -16.58
C TYR A 47 16.26 3.38 -17.25
N VAL A 48 16.02 4.44 -16.48
CA VAL A 48 16.25 5.80 -16.94
C VAL A 48 17.70 6.20 -16.62
N LEU A 49 18.35 6.98 -17.48
CA LEU A 49 19.68 7.50 -17.20
C LEU A 49 19.62 8.97 -16.76
N GLU A 50 20.20 9.26 -15.61
CA GLU A 50 20.65 10.60 -15.23
C GLU A 50 22.15 10.68 -15.50
N GLU A 51 22.52 11.44 -16.53
CA GLU A 51 23.86 11.41 -17.12
C GLU A 51 24.26 9.96 -17.51
N GLU A 52 25.19 9.34 -16.77
CA GLU A 52 25.64 7.96 -16.98
C GLU A 52 25.13 6.98 -15.91
N THR A 53 24.34 7.46 -14.94
CA THR A 53 23.86 6.66 -13.80
C THR A 53 22.44 6.16 -14.02
N GLN A 54 22.20 4.86 -13.78
CA GLN A 54 20.85 4.30 -13.83
C GLN A 54 20.03 4.78 -12.63
N MET A 55 18.82 5.25 -12.91
CA MET A 55 17.77 5.54 -11.95
C MET A 55 16.43 4.96 -12.43
N ASN A 56 15.44 4.91 -11.55
CA ASN A 56 14.06 4.50 -11.81
C ASN A 56 13.98 3.18 -12.62
N SER A 57 14.20 2.05 -11.95
CA SER A 57 14.00 0.73 -12.57
C SER A 57 12.50 0.46 -12.78
N LEU A 58 12.04 0.50 -14.02
CA LEU A 58 10.65 0.28 -14.40
C LEU A 58 10.41 -1.18 -14.79
N HIS A 59 9.33 -1.74 -14.26
CA HIS A 59 8.87 -3.10 -14.57
C HIS A 59 7.78 -3.09 -15.64
N GLY A 60 7.82 -4.09 -16.52
CA GLY A 60 6.94 -4.14 -17.69
C GLY A 60 5.59 -4.76 -17.37
N HIS A 61 4.52 -4.10 -17.81
CA HIS A 61 3.17 -4.64 -17.77
C HIS A 61 2.78 -5.18 -19.15
N VAL A 62 2.10 -6.32 -19.22
CA VAL A 62 1.64 -6.91 -20.51
C VAL A 62 0.25 -6.44 -20.92
N LYS A 63 -0.39 -5.62 -20.09
CA LYS A 63 -1.65 -4.91 -20.34
C LYS A 63 -1.49 -3.45 -19.91
N GLU A 64 -2.27 -2.55 -20.50
CA GLU A 64 -2.26 -1.15 -20.09
C GLU A 64 -2.84 -0.98 -18.68
N MET A 65 -2.14 -0.24 -17.84
CA MET A 65 -2.55 0.10 -16.48
C MET A 65 -3.39 1.38 -16.46
N ASP A 66 -4.22 1.54 -15.42
CA ASP A 66 -4.82 2.82 -15.08
C ASP A 66 -3.73 3.79 -14.63
N VAL A 67 -3.43 4.78 -15.47
CA VAL A 67 -2.40 5.80 -15.23
C VAL A 67 -2.59 6.51 -13.89
N MET A 68 -3.84 6.69 -13.45
CA MET A 68 -4.16 7.32 -12.16
C MET A 68 -3.70 6.51 -10.96
N ALA A 69 -3.42 5.23 -11.15
CA ALA A 69 -2.90 4.35 -10.11
C ALA A 69 -1.36 4.33 -10.08
N MET A 70 -0.69 4.83 -11.12
CA MET A 70 0.77 4.72 -11.29
C MET A 70 1.48 5.99 -10.80
N ARG A 71 2.13 5.94 -9.62
CA ARG A 71 2.93 7.06 -9.07
C ARG A 71 4.36 6.66 -8.65
N ASP A 72 4.77 5.42 -8.93
CA ASP A 72 5.98 4.79 -8.37
C ASP A 72 7.31 5.54 -8.61
N ALA A 73 7.45 6.27 -9.73
CA ALA A 73 8.70 6.95 -10.09
C ALA A 73 8.45 8.34 -10.71
N LEU A 74 9.39 9.25 -10.50
CA LEU A 74 9.46 10.59 -11.08
C LEU A 74 10.80 10.79 -11.79
N THR A 75 10.75 11.24 -13.04
CA THR A 75 11.90 11.42 -13.91
C THR A 75 12.06 12.90 -14.26
N PRO A 76 13.16 13.55 -13.86
CA PRO A 76 13.46 14.90 -14.33
C PRO A 76 13.74 14.90 -15.84
N ILE A 77 13.29 15.93 -16.54
CA ILE A 77 13.60 16.14 -17.95
C ILE A 77 14.49 17.37 -18.10
N SER A 78 15.56 17.21 -18.87
CA SER A 78 16.50 18.27 -19.18
C SER A 78 15.88 19.40 -20.03
N SER A 79 16.58 20.52 -20.13
CA SER A 79 16.11 21.67 -20.93
C SER A 79 15.97 21.35 -22.43
N GLU A 80 16.72 20.35 -22.89
CA GLU A 80 16.74 19.82 -24.26
C GLU A 80 15.53 18.93 -24.56
N ARG A 81 14.72 18.58 -23.54
CA ARG A 81 13.56 17.69 -23.66
C ARG A 81 13.93 16.30 -24.20
N THR A 82 15.09 15.81 -23.80
CA THR A 82 15.58 14.48 -24.16
C THR A 82 15.70 13.62 -22.91
N LEU A 83 15.36 12.35 -23.05
CA LEU A 83 15.53 11.33 -22.02
C LEU A 83 16.28 10.14 -22.61
N THR A 84 17.26 9.60 -21.89
CA THR A 84 17.93 8.36 -22.30
C THR A 84 17.46 7.22 -21.40
N ILE A 85 17.12 6.09 -22.02
CA ILE A 85 16.77 4.87 -21.30
C ILE A 85 17.70 3.72 -21.71
N GLN A 86 17.92 2.78 -20.79
CA GLN A 86 18.56 1.50 -21.04
C GLN A 86 17.56 0.37 -20.81
N ILE A 87 17.44 -0.51 -21.79
CA ILE A 87 16.55 -1.66 -21.75
C ILE A 87 17.41 -2.90 -21.56
N GLN A 88 17.19 -3.65 -20.48
CA GLN A 88 17.82 -4.95 -20.28
C GLN A 88 16.90 -6.05 -20.83
N PRO A 89 17.24 -6.69 -21.96
CA PRO A 89 16.32 -7.58 -22.69
C PRO A 89 16.11 -8.95 -22.03
N PHE A 90 17.06 -9.44 -21.23
CA PHE A 90 17.08 -10.81 -20.68
C PHE A 90 16.85 -11.88 -21.76
N GLN A 91 15.74 -12.63 -21.69
CA GLN A 91 15.42 -13.73 -22.60
C GLN A 91 14.62 -13.27 -23.84
N ARG A 92 14.33 -11.97 -23.95
CA ARG A 92 13.48 -11.38 -24.97
C ARG A 92 14.30 -10.56 -25.95
N GLN A 93 13.83 -10.41 -27.19
CA GLN A 93 14.43 -9.48 -28.15
C GLN A 93 13.62 -8.19 -28.19
N VAL A 94 14.30 -7.04 -28.19
CA VAL A 94 13.68 -5.73 -28.36
C VAL A 94 13.63 -5.41 -29.84
N SER A 95 12.42 -5.23 -30.39
CA SER A 95 12.20 -4.98 -31.82
C SER A 95 11.69 -3.57 -32.12
N GLY A 96 11.22 -2.86 -31.10
CA GLY A 96 10.74 -1.49 -31.22
C GLY A 96 10.61 -0.82 -29.86
N VAL A 97 10.72 0.51 -29.89
CA VAL A 97 10.48 1.38 -28.73
C VAL A 97 9.63 2.56 -29.20
N SER A 98 8.57 2.86 -28.47
CA SER A 98 7.78 4.09 -28.61
C SER A 98 7.45 4.65 -27.23
N PHE A 99 7.03 5.89 -27.17
CA PHE A 99 6.54 6.49 -25.93
C PHE A 99 5.34 7.40 -26.19
N GLU A 100 4.54 7.59 -25.15
CA GLU A 100 3.40 8.49 -25.13
C GLU A 100 3.48 9.38 -23.88
N VAL A 101 3.29 10.68 -24.05
CA VAL A 101 3.21 11.65 -22.96
C VAL A 101 1.75 11.99 -22.73
N LEU A 102 1.27 11.75 -21.52
CA LEU A 102 -0.12 11.95 -21.12
C LEU A 102 -0.19 13.02 -20.04
N THR A 103 -1.32 13.73 -19.96
CA THR A 103 -1.67 14.53 -18.76
C THR A 103 -1.64 13.64 -17.50
N SER A 104 -1.45 14.25 -16.32
CA SER A 104 -1.43 13.51 -15.04
C SER A 104 -2.68 12.63 -14.85
N ASP A 105 -3.81 13.08 -15.40
CA ASP A 105 -5.08 12.36 -15.36
C ASP A 105 -5.20 11.20 -16.38
N GLY A 106 -4.19 11.00 -17.21
CA GLY A 106 -4.16 9.98 -18.26
C GLY A 106 -5.17 10.20 -19.40
N LYS A 107 -5.96 11.27 -19.40
CA LYS A 107 -7.07 11.46 -20.37
C LYS A 107 -6.62 12.05 -21.70
N THR A 108 -5.55 12.84 -21.70
CA THR A 108 -5.08 13.54 -22.90
C THR A 108 -3.68 13.07 -23.28
N SER A 109 -3.56 12.42 -24.44
CA SER A 109 -2.26 12.19 -25.08
C SER A 109 -1.75 13.49 -25.68
N MET A 110 -0.69 14.01 -25.09
CA MET A 110 0.02 15.18 -25.57
C MET A 110 0.94 14.83 -26.73
N GLU A 111 1.56 13.65 -26.72
CA GLU A 111 2.52 13.20 -27.73
C GLU A 111 2.54 11.68 -27.81
N ASN A 112 2.70 11.11 -29.01
CA ASN A 112 2.91 9.68 -29.21
C ASN A 112 3.96 9.50 -30.31
N THR A 113 5.13 8.98 -29.95
CA THR A 113 6.34 9.04 -30.79
C THR A 113 7.04 7.68 -30.84
N LYS A 114 7.35 7.21 -32.06
CA LYS A 114 8.23 6.07 -32.29
C LYS A 114 9.69 6.48 -32.17
N VAL A 115 10.46 5.77 -31.35
CA VAL A 115 11.89 6.06 -31.14
C VAL A 115 12.71 5.48 -32.28
N THR A 116 13.56 6.32 -32.88
CA THR A 116 14.45 5.94 -33.99
C THR A 116 15.92 5.87 -33.57
N LYS A 117 16.31 6.58 -32.50
CA LYS A 117 17.67 6.59 -31.96
C LYS A 117 17.85 5.45 -30.98
N ILE A 118 18.06 4.25 -31.51
CA ILE A 118 18.28 3.01 -30.74
C ILE A 118 19.68 2.48 -31.05
N LYS A 119 20.42 2.09 -30.00
CA LYS A 119 21.74 1.46 -30.09
C LYS A 119 21.72 0.14 -29.33
N GLU A 120 22.04 -0.95 -30.00
CA GLU A 120 22.19 -2.26 -29.37
C GLU A 120 23.61 -2.40 -28.80
N GLY A 121 23.72 -2.72 -27.51
CA GLY A 121 24.95 -3.10 -26.82
C GLY A 121 24.90 -4.56 -26.36
N GLU A 122 25.97 -5.02 -25.69
CA GLU A 122 26.06 -6.41 -25.23
C GLU A 122 25.04 -6.76 -24.14
N LYS A 123 24.85 -5.85 -23.16
CA LYS A 123 23.94 -6.06 -22.02
C LYS A 123 22.62 -5.29 -22.15
N TYR A 124 22.65 -4.13 -22.82
CA TYR A 124 21.52 -3.20 -22.87
C TYR A 124 21.24 -2.75 -24.30
N VAL A 125 19.98 -2.45 -24.58
CA VAL A 125 19.56 -1.64 -25.72
C VAL A 125 19.33 -0.22 -25.21
N THR A 126 20.09 0.75 -25.72
CA THR A 126 19.99 2.15 -25.31
C THR A 126 19.12 2.93 -26.30
N ALA A 127 18.14 3.67 -25.80
CA ALA A 127 17.24 4.48 -26.62
C ALA A 127 17.20 5.93 -26.11
N THR A 128 17.19 6.89 -27.04
CA THR A 128 17.01 8.31 -26.72
C THR A 128 15.62 8.76 -27.15
N LEU A 129 14.81 9.18 -26.18
CA LEU A 129 13.47 9.72 -26.36
C LEU A 129 13.59 11.23 -26.49
N GLU A 130 13.09 11.78 -27.60
CA GLU A 130 13.12 13.23 -27.88
C GLU A 130 11.70 13.74 -27.91
N LEU A 131 11.33 14.51 -26.89
CA LEU A 131 9.97 15.03 -26.76
C LEU A 131 9.81 16.26 -27.65
N GLN A 132 8.86 16.16 -28.58
CA GLN A 132 8.62 17.19 -29.60
C GLN A 132 7.74 18.32 -29.04
N ASN A 133 6.74 17.96 -28.25
CA ASN A 133 5.76 18.89 -27.74
C ASN A 133 6.26 19.66 -26.51
N LYS A 134 5.60 20.80 -26.22
CA LYS A 134 5.95 21.64 -25.08
C LYS A 134 5.42 20.98 -23.80
N ILE A 135 6.29 20.87 -22.81
CA ILE A 135 5.97 20.51 -21.44
C ILE A 135 6.01 21.79 -20.60
N LEU A 136 4.94 22.04 -19.83
CA LEU A 136 4.89 23.16 -18.89
C LEU A 136 5.89 22.94 -17.75
N ILE A 137 6.55 24.02 -17.34
CA ILE A 137 7.46 23.99 -16.19
C ILE A 137 6.63 23.78 -14.91
N ASN A 138 7.19 23.05 -13.93
CA ASN A 138 6.54 22.74 -12.65
C ASN A 138 5.20 22.00 -12.81
N THR A 139 5.04 21.22 -13.88
CA THR A 139 3.86 20.40 -14.12
C THR A 139 4.29 18.95 -14.37
N GLU A 140 3.71 18.02 -13.61
CA GLU A 140 3.92 16.59 -13.81
C GLU A 140 3.07 16.05 -14.97
N TYR A 141 3.65 15.15 -15.76
CA TYR A 141 2.98 14.39 -16.81
C TYR A 141 3.29 12.91 -16.63
N MET A 142 2.47 12.02 -17.20
CA MET A 142 2.79 10.60 -17.26
C MET A 142 3.52 10.28 -18.57
N LEU A 143 4.64 9.57 -18.48
CA LEU A 143 5.35 8.98 -19.61
C LEU A 143 5.06 7.48 -19.66
N LYS A 144 4.33 7.05 -20.69
CA LYS A 144 4.13 5.63 -21.01
C LYS A 144 5.16 5.22 -22.06
N ILE A 145 6.09 4.34 -21.71
CA ILE A 145 7.06 3.75 -22.63
C ILE A 145 6.54 2.39 -23.07
N VAL A 146 6.60 2.10 -24.37
CA VAL A 146 6.15 0.84 -24.96
C VAL A 146 7.34 0.16 -25.63
N ILE A 147 7.63 -1.07 -25.20
CA ILE A 147 8.64 -1.93 -25.79
C ILE A 147 7.95 -3.06 -26.52
N THR A 148 8.17 -3.14 -27.84
CA THR A 148 7.69 -4.25 -28.65
C THR A 148 8.72 -5.37 -28.61
N SER A 149 8.32 -6.53 -28.07
CA SER A 149 9.12 -7.74 -28.03
C SER A 149 8.41 -8.91 -28.71
N GLY A 150 8.89 -9.28 -29.90
CA GLY A 150 8.21 -10.25 -30.75
C GLY A 150 6.84 -9.71 -31.19
N ASN A 151 5.76 -10.39 -30.79
CA ASN A 151 4.38 -9.99 -31.11
C ASN A 151 3.64 -9.38 -29.92
N ARG A 152 4.35 -8.95 -28.88
CA ARG A 152 3.76 -8.37 -27.67
C ARG A 152 4.33 -6.99 -27.42
N ASP A 153 3.45 -6.08 -27.04
CA ASP A 153 3.83 -4.79 -26.46
C ASP A 153 3.88 -4.92 -24.94
N ILE A 154 4.87 -4.25 -24.35
CA ILE A 154 5.11 -4.24 -22.91
C ILE A 154 5.16 -2.77 -22.48
N TYR A 155 4.35 -2.41 -21.49
CA TYR A 155 4.09 -1.04 -21.06
C TYR A 155 4.85 -0.72 -19.78
N TYR A 156 5.51 0.43 -19.73
CA TYR A 156 6.27 0.93 -18.59
C TYR A 156 5.82 2.37 -18.31
N TYR A 157 5.79 2.76 -17.03
CA TYR A 157 5.23 4.03 -16.60
C TYR A 157 6.21 4.76 -15.68
N THR A 158 6.38 6.06 -15.90
CA THR A 158 7.07 6.98 -14.98
C THR A 158 6.44 8.36 -15.10
N ARG A 159 6.43 9.14 -14.02
CA ARG A 159 6.08 10.55 -14.11
C ARG A 159 7.27 11.33 -14.65
N ILE A 160 7.00 12.43 -15.34
CA ILE A 160 8.03 13.34 -15.83
C ILE A 160 7.75 14.76 -15.36
N ILE A 161 8.81 15.49 -15.01
CA ILE A 161 8.73 16.90 -14.62
C ILE A 161 9.87 17.67 -15.27
N ARG A 162 9.55 18.90 -15.67
CA ARG A 162 10.56 19.88 -16.09
C ARG A 162 10.56 21.03 -15.09
N GLN A 163 11.66 21.19 -14.36
CA GLN A 163 11.85 22.25 -13.38
C GLN A 163 13.36 22.52 -13.25
N ASP A 164 13.72 23.78 -13.00
CA ASP A 164 15.10 24.17 -12.76
C ASP A 164 15.49 23.87 -11.31
N GLY A 165 16.79 23.63 -11.05
CA GLY A 165 17.29 23.44 -9.68
C GLY A 165 16.91 22.11 -9.02
N LEU A 166 16.52 21.09 -9.78
CA LEU A 166 16.12 19.79 -9.22
C LEU A 166 17.28 19.00 -8.57
N ASN A 167 18.54 19.27 -8.94
CA ASN A 167 19.74 18.64 -8.36
C ASN A 167 19.71 17.09 -8.29
N ALA A 168 19.01 16.43 -9.23
CA ALA A 168 18.75 14.99 -9.21
C ALA A 168 20.03 14.14 -9.07
N LYS A 169 21.04 14.43 -9.89
CA LYS A 169 22.34 13.75 -9.84
C LYS A 169 23.02 13.84 -8.48
N ALA A 170 22.99 15.00 -7.84
CA ALA A 170 23.61 15.20 -6.54
C ALA A 170 22.92 14.35 -5.45
N TYR A 171 21.59 14.25 -5.48
CA TYR A 171 20.85 13.36 -4.58
C TYR A 171 21.15 11.88 -4.84
N ILE A 172 21.23 11.46 -6.10
CA ILE A 172 21.59 10.09 -6.50
C ILE A 172 23.00 9.72 -5.98
N ASP A 173 23.96 10.63 -6.13
CA ASP A 173 25.33 10.42 -5.65
C ASP A 173 25.37 10.30 -4.13
N PHE A 174 24.69 11.21 -3.43
CA PHE A 174 24.63 11.20 -1.96
C PHE A 174 24.08 9.88 -1.42
N VAL A 175 22.93 9.41 -1.91
CA VAL A 175 22.35 8.16 -1.38
C VAL A 175 23.23 6.97 -1.69
N THR A 176 23.89 6.97 -2.86
CA THR A 176 24.80 5.91 -3.28
C THR A 176 26.01 5.82 -2.35
N ASP A 177 26.64 6.96 -2.07
CA ASP A 177 27.77 7.05 -1.16
C ASP A 177 27.34 6.69 0.28
N PHE A 178 26.16 7.15 0.71
CA PHE A 178 25.66 6.92 2.07
C PHE A 178 25.48 5.42 2.38
N TYR A 179 24.73 4.67 1.55
CA TYR A 179 24.50 3.25 1.83
C TYR A 179 25.80 2.44 1.71
N GLN A 180 26.70 2.80 0.79
CA GLN A 180 28.00 2.14 0.65
C GLN A 180 28.86 2.33 1.89
N ASN A 181 28.95 3.55 2.42
CA ASN A 181 29.66 3.84 3.67
C ASN A 181 29.07 3.03 4.85
N CYS A 182 27.74 2.91 4.93
CA CYS A 182 27.08 2.07 5.93
C CYS A 182 27.50 0.59 5.82
N LEU A 183 27.58 0.04 4.61
CA LEU A 183 27.99 -1.36 4.38
C LEU A 183 29.47 -1.61 4.68
N GLU A 184 30.33 -0.63 4.42
CA GLU A 184 31.77 -0.71 4.71
C GLU A 184 32.10 -0.62 6.20
N GLY A 185 31.11 -0.30 7.05
CA GLY A 185 31.31 -0.12 8.48
C GLY A 185 32.05 1.17 8.82
N ASN A 186 32.10 2.13 7.90
CA ASN A 186 32.81 3.39 8.07
C ASN A 186 31.94 4.36 8.87
N ASP A 187 32.32 4.63 10.12
CA ASP A 187 31.61 5.58 10.99
C ASP A 187 31.98 7.06 10.70
N LEU A 188 33.12 7.28 10.04
CA LEU A 188 33.57 8.62 9.65
C LEU A 188 32.59 9.23 8.65
N ASN A 189 32.14 10.44 8.97
CA ASN A 189 31.18 11.26 8.21
C ASN A 189 29.70 10.84 8.32
N ILE A 190 29.35 9.64 8.78
CA ILE A 190 27.92 9.28 8.98
C ILE A 190 27.29 10.11 10.11
N GLU A 191 28.04 10.34 11.20
CA GLU A 191 27.62 11.17 12.33
C GLU A 191 27.26 12.62 11.95
N GLU A 192 27.73 13.12 10.80
CA GLU A 192 27.40 14.47 10.33
C GLU A 192 26.02 14.57 9.66
N PHE A 193 25.41 13.43 9.33
CA PHE A 193 24.14 13.34 8.60
C PHE A 193 22.99 12.73 9.41
N VAL A 194 23.30 11.99 10.47
CA VAL A 194 22.29 11.32 11.30
C VAL A 194 22.06 12.09 12.60
N GLU A 195 20.94 11.83 13.28
CA GLU A 195 20.54 12.53 14.50
C GLU A 195 20.28 11.55 15.66
N PRO A 196 21.30 10.75 16.11
CA PRO A 196 21.07 9.68 17.07
C PRO A 196 20.44 10.15 18.38
N ASP A 197 19.36 9.49 18.78
CA ASP A 197 18.68 9.67 20.07
C ASP A 197 18.88 8.40 20.93
N PRO A 198 19.48 8.51 22.13
CA PRO A 198 19.61 7.39 23.06
C PRO A 198 18.27 6.73 23.45
N GLU A 199 17.15 7.44 23.37
CA GLU A 199 15.82 6.93 23.69
C GLU A 199 15.11 6.28 22.49
N ALA A 200 15.69 6.38 21.28
CA ALA A 200 15.16 5.68 20.10
C ALA A 200 15.33 4.15 20.20
N ASP A 201 14.54 3.40 19.43
CA ASP A 201 14.63 1.94 19.40
C ASP A 201 15.93 1.48 18.72
N ASN A 202 16.91 1.16 19.55
CA ASN A 202 18.21 0.64 19.15
C ASN A 202 18.33 -0.88 19.35
N SER A 203 17.19 -1.58 19.54
CA SER A 203 17.16 -3.00 19.87
C SER A 203 17.04 -3.92 18.65
N THR A 204 16.87 -3.37 17.44
CA THR A 204 16.58 -4.14 16.23
C THR A 204 17.33 -3.60 15.01
N PHE A 205 17.56 -4.46 14.00
CA PHE A 205 17.95 -4.07 12.65
C PHE A 205 16.76 -4.05 11.68
N ALA A 206 15.59 -4.53 12.10
CA ALA A 206 14.42 -4.67 11.24
C ALA A 206 13.90 -3.32 10.74
N HIS A 207 14.02 -2.28 11.57
CA HIS A 207 13.73 -0.90 11.23
C HIS A 207 14.78 0.00 11.89
N VAL A 208 15.45 0.81 11.07
CA VAL A 208 16.47 1.79 11.49
C VAL A 208 16.08 3.12 10.87
N ASN A 209 16.05 4.19 11.66
CA ASN A 209 15.71 5.53 11.17
C ASN A 209 16.81 6.54 11.52
N ILE A 210 16.67 7.81 11.07
CA ILE A 210 17.66 8.88 11.27
C ILE A 210 18.08 9.08 12.75
N HIS A 211 17.23 8.70 13.70
CA HIS A 211 17.49 8.78 15.15
C HIS A 211 18.13 7.52 15.76
N SER A 212 18.31 6.47 14.98
CA SER A 212 18.98 5.26 15.42
C SER A 212 20.48 5.50 15.62
N SER A 213 21.09 4.73 16.51
CA SER A 213 22.52 4.80 16.80
C SER A 213 23.36 4.48 15.56
N THR A 214 24.54 5.08 15.50
CA THR A 214 25.53 4.80 14.45
C THR A 214 25.83 3.32 14.31
N SER A 215 25.84 2.56 15.41
CA SER A 215 26.05 1.10 15.38
C SER A 215 24.97 0.36 14.58
N GLN A 216 23.71 0.80 14.65
CA GLN A 216 22.65 0.23 13.82
C GLN A 216 22.78 0.67 12.36
N MET A 217 23.11 1.95 12.12
CA MET A 217 23.33 2.49 10.78
C MET A 217 24.40 1.71 10.00
N ILE A 218 25.52 1.38 10.64
CA ILE A 218 26.66 0.70 10.01
C ILE A 218 26.63 -0.83 10.12
N TRP A 219 25.46 -1.42 10.44
CA TRP A 219 25.29 -2.88 10.52
C TRP A 219 26.24 -3.59 11.50
N LYS A 220 26.57 -2.94 12.62
CA LYS A 220 27.59 -3.43 13.55
C LYS A 220 27.22 -4.81 14.10
N GLY A 221 28.06 -5.81 13.79
CA GLY A 221 27.86 -7.21 14.19
C GLY A 221 27.37 -8.11 13.05
N ILE A 222 26.61 -7.57 12.09
CA ILE A 222 26.21 -8.32 10.89
C ILE A 222 27.36 -8.35 9.87
N SER A 223 28.07 -7.22 9.71
CA SER A 223 29.15 -7.01 8.72
C SER A 223 28.80 -7.52 7.32
N PRO A 224 27.70 -7.00 6.73
CA PRO A 224 27.16 -7.50 5.49
C PRO A 224 27.99 -7.13 4.26
N LYS A 225 27.76 -7.84 3.15
CA LYS A 225 28.27 -7.53 1.81
C LYS A 225 27.12 -7.37 0.84
N LEU A 226 27.27 -6.45 -0.10
CA LEU A 226 26.30 -6.27 -1.17
C LEU A 226 26.14 -7.57 -1.98
N TYR A 227 24.90 -8.06 -2.07
CA TYR A 227 24.54 -9.23 -2.88
C TYR A 227 23.93 -8.78 -4.21
N TYR A 228 23.01 -7.81 -4.14
CA TYR A 228 22.36 -7.19 -5.30
C TYR A 228 22.39 -5.68 -5.12
N ALA A 229 22.91 -4.92 -6.08
CA ALA A 229 23.03 -3.46 -5.99
C ALA A 229 21.68 -2.76 -6.24
N PRO A 230 21.36 -1.67 -5.50
CA PRO A 230 20.16 -0.89 -5.76
C PRO A 230 20.28 -0.07 -7.04
N VAL A 231 19.13 0.24 -7.65
CA VAL A 231 18.99 1.33 -8.62
C VAL A 231 18.17 2.42 -7.94
N PRO A 232 18.70 3.65 -7.76
CA PRO A 232 17.98 4.74 -7.12
C PRO A 232 16.64 5.04 -7.79
N ASN A 233 15.56 5.04 -7.01
CA ASN A 233 14.22 5.39 -7.48
C ASN A 233 13.80 6.74 -6.91
N ILE A 234 13.75 7.77 -7.75
CA ILE A 234 13.26 9.10 -7.36
C ILE A 234 11.74 9.03 -7.28
N CYS A 235 11.21 9.27 -6.08
CA CYS A 235 9.75 9.26 -5.86
C CYS A 235 9.17 10.68 -5.91
N GLU A 236 9.82 11.67 -5.31
CA GLU A 236 9.38 13.07 -5.36
C GLU A 236 10.60 13.98 -5.48
N LEU A 237 10.49 15.06 -6.25
CA LEU A 237 11.61 15.95 -6.54
C LEU A 237 11.10 17.35 -6.89
N ASN A 238 11.63 18.33 -6.18
CA ASN A 238 11.40 19.75 -6.43
C ASN A 238 12.71 20.53 -6.23
N GLU A 239 12.68 21.86 -6.40
CA GLU A 239 13.87 22.72 -6.26
C GLU A 239 14.51 22.71 -4.86
N ASN A 240 13.74 22.37 -3.82
CA ASN A 240 14.15 22.42 -2.42
C ASN A 240 14.49 21.05 -1.84
N THR A 241 13.77 20.00 -2.23
CA THR A 241 13.90 18.66 -1.63
C THR A 241 13.80 17.53 -2.65
N GLY A 242 14.46 16.41 -2.35
CA GLY A 242 14.37 15.17 -3.10
C GLY A 242 14.03 13.99 -2.19
N THR A 243 13.20 13.08 -2.69
CA THR A 243 12.89 11.79 -2.08
C THR A 243 13.40 10.66 -2.97
N VAL A 244 14.25 9.80 -2.42
CA VAL A 244 14.84 8.66 -3.13
C VAL A 244 14.64 7.39 -2.32
N VAL A 245 14.31 6.29 -3.00
CA VAL A 245 14.20 4.96 -2.41
C VAL A 245 15.23 4.02 -3.05
N LEU A 246 15.87 3.18 -2.22
CA LEU A 246 16.78 2.11 -2.64
C LEU A 246 16.23 0.76 -2.18
N ASP A 247 16.04 -0.16 -3.13
CA ASP A 247 15.74 -1.56 -2.82
C ASP A 247 16.92 -2.44 -3.24
N TYR A 248 17.48 -3.22 -2.31
CA TYR A 248 18.65 -4.06 -2.56
C TYR A 248 18.70 -5.28 -1.65
N MET A 249 19.72 -6.13 -1.88
CA MET A 249 19.98 -7.28 -1.03
C MET A 249 21.41 -7.28 -0.54
N ILE A 250 21.56 -7.68 0.71
CA ILE A 250 22.83 -7.91 1.35
C ILE A 250 22.95 -9.36 1.77
N SER A 251 24.18 -9.82 1.90
CA SER A 251 24.51 -11.14 2.42
C SER A 251 25.41 -11.00 3.64
N ALA A 252 25.30 -11.92 4.58
CA ALA A 252 26.24 -12.01 5.69
C ALA A 252 26.55 -13.48 5.98
N VAL A 253 27.67 -13.72 6.66
CA VAL A 253 28.07 -15.08 7.05
C VAL A 253 27.77 -15.28 8.52
N ASP A 254 27.07 -16.35 8.86
CA ASP A 254 26.74 -16.71 10.24
C ASP A 254 27.92 -17.45 10.94
N GLU A 255 27.73 -17.82 12.20
CA GLU A 255 28.73 -18.52 13.01
C GLU A 255 29.05 -19.94 12.49
N ASP A 256 28.13 -20.54 11.74
CA ASP A 256 28.26 -21.85 11.10
C ASP A 256 28.83 -21.76 9.67
N ASN A 257 29.28 -20.57 9.26
CA ASN A 257 29.81 -20.27 7.92
C ASN A 257 28.77 -20.47 6.79
N ARG A 258 27.47 -20.30 7.10
CA ARG A 258 26.37 -20.25 6.13
C ARG A 258 26.13 -18.81 5.67
N THR A 259 25.66 -18.68 4.44
CA THR A 259 25.29 -17.38 3.87
C THR A 259 23.83 -17.06 4.21
N GLU A 260 23.63 -16.00 4.97
CA GLU A 260 22.33 -15.40 5.22
C GLU A 260 22.07 -14.31 4.17
N LEU A 261 20.81 -14.15 3.77
CA LEU A 261 20.39 -13.09 2.86
C LEU A 261 19.38 -12.17 3.54
N TYR A 262 19.47 -10.88 3.24
CA TYR A 262 18.55 -9.87 3.77
C TYR A 262 18.10 -8.97 2.62
N ARG A 263 16.81 -8.69 2.54
CA ARG A 263 16.24 -7.63 1.71
C ARG A 263 16.26 -6.34 2.51
N VAL A 264 16.72 -5.27 1.87
CA VAL A 264 16.83 -3.94 2.45
C VAL A 264 16.06 -2.96 1.57
N SER A 265 15.23 -2.14 2.19
CA SER A 265 14.59 -0.97 1.56
C SER A 265 15.00 0.26 2.35
N GLU A 266 15.59 1.25 1.69
CA GLU A 266 15.98 2.52 2.30
C GLU A 266 15.22 3.68 1.66
N TYR A 267 14.75 4.59 2.51
CA TYR A 267 14.14 5.84 2.16
C TYR A 267 15.03 7.00 2.59
N TYR A 268 15.18 7.98 1.71
CA TYR A 268 15.93 9.20 1.95
C TYR A 268 15.07 10.40 1.60
N ARG A 269 14.93 11.33 2.55
CA ARG A 269 14.43 12.67 2.28
C ARG A 269 15.56 13.66 2.47
N MET A 270 15.83 14.46 1.44
CA MET A 270 17.01 15.31 1.40
C MET A 270 16.66 16.73 0.99
N ARG A 271 17.52 17.68 1.38
CA ARG A 271 17.50 19.07 0.93
C ARG A 271 18.87 19.45 0.40
N TYR A 272 18.89 20.01 -0.80
CA TYR A 272 20.07 20.62 -1.37
C TYR A 272 20.25 22.03 -0.81
N THR A 273 21.48 22.36 -0.43
CA THR A 273 21.88 23.73 -0.06
C THR A 273 23.13 24.11 -0.84
N ASP A 274 23.48 25.39 -0.88
CA ASP A 274 24.69 25.87 -1.56
C ASP A 274 26.01 25.25 -1.04
N SER A 275 25.98 24.60 0.12
CA SER A 275 27.16 24.04 0.78
C SER A 275 27.20 22.51 0.87
N ARG A 276 26.05 21.86 1.05
CA ARG A 276 25.93 20.40 1.23
C ARG A 276 24.49 19.92 1.03
N ILE A 277 24.33 18.61 0.87
CA ILE A 277 23.04 17.93 1.04
C ILE A 277 22.79 17.70 2.53
N LEU A 278 21.58 18.06 2.99
CA LEU A 278 21.07 17.75 4.32
C LEU A 278 20.15 16.54 4.22
N LEU A 279 20.39 15.53 5.05
CA LEU A 279 19.48 14.40 5.24
C LEU A 279 18.41 14.85 6.24
N LEU A 280 17.17 15.02 5.77
CA LEU A 280 16.05 15.48 6.57
C LEU A 280 15.29 14.31 7.21
N ASP A 281 15.28 13.17 6.55
CA ASP A 281 14.71 11.93 7.08
C ASP A 281 15.39 10.74 6.41
N PHE A 282 15.47 9.64 7.14
CA PHE A 282 16.01 8.38 6.70
C PHE A 282 15.30 7.24 7.40
N GLU A 283 14.89 6.23 6.63
CA GLU A 283 14.39 4.96 7.16
C GLU A 283 14.97 3.80 6.37
N ARG A 284 15.28 2.72 7.06
CA ARG A 284 15.75 1.46 6.51
C ARG A 284 14.94 0.33 7.13
N ASP A 285 14.20 -0.37 6.28
CA ASP A 285 13.53 -1.62 6.64
C ASP A 285 14.36 -2.81 6.16
N THR A 286 14.61 -3.75 7.07
CA THR A 286 15.40 -4.95 6.82
C THR A 286 14.61 -6.21 7.11
N SER A 287 14.64 -7.15 6.18
CA SER A 287 13.95 -8.42 6.28
C SER A 287 14.89 -9.56 5.93
N GLU A 288 15.15 -10.45 6.89
CA GLU A 288 15.91 -11.68 6.68
C GLU A 288 15.10 -12.63 5.79
N VAL A 289 15.76 -13.13 4.74
CA VAL A 289 15.21 -14.17 3.86
C VAL A 289 15.15 -15.46 4.66
N PHE A 290 13.96 -16.02 4.78
CA PHE A 290 13.73 -17.25 5.51
C PHE A 290 14.41 -18.43 4.79
N ASP A 291 15.45 -18.98 5.42
CA ASP A 291 16.20 -20.12 4.91
C ASP A 291 15.77 -21.42 5.63
N PRO A 292 15.06 -22.34 4.95
CA PRO A 292 14.59 -23.58 5.56
C PRO A 292 15.71 -24.56 5.93
N GLU A 293 16.93 -24.38 5.40
CA GLU A 293 18.10 -25.20 5.73
C GLU A 293 18.84 -24.68 6.98
N ALA A 294 18.45 -23.51 7.49
CA ALA A 294 18.97 -22.97 8.74
C ALA A 294 18.30 -23.61 9.98
N SER A 295 18.78 -23.24 11.17
CA SER A 295 18.13 -23.61 12.43
C SER A 295 16.86 -22.78 12.63
N ILE A 296 15.76 -23.19 11.98
CA ILE A 296 14.50 -22.42 11.93
C ILE A 296 13.53 -22.71 13.08
N LEU A 297 13.82 -23.68 13.96
CA LEU A 297 12.96 -24.04 15.09
C LEU A 297 13.62 -23.74 16.42
N SER A 298 12.83 -23.22 17.36
CA SER A 298 13.18 -23.04 18.76
C SER A 298 12.09 -23.64 19.65
N GLU A 299 12.36 -23.84 20.94
CA GLU A 299 11.32 -24.27 21.89
C GLU A 299 10.10 -23.31 21.92
N LYS A 300 10.29 -22.03 21.56
CA LYS A 300 9.23 -21.02 21.52
C LYS A 300 8.39 -21.06 20.25
N GLY A 301 8.89 -21.63 19.15
CA GLY A 301 8.23 -21.58 17.84
C GLY A 301 9.21 -21.49 16.67
N ILE A 302 8.68 -21.06 15.52
CA ILE A 302 9.42 -20.92 14.26
C ILE A 302 10.19 -19.59 14.27
N ILE A 303 11.51 -19.64 14.12
CA ILE A 303 12.37 -18.46 14.02
C ILE A 303 12.19 -17.84 12.63
N LEU A 304 11.73 -16.59 12.59
CA LEU A 304 11.51 -15.84 11.34
C LEU A 304 12.69 -14.96 10.96
N GLY A 305 13.64 -14.76 11.88
CA GLY A 305 14.82 -13.91 11.70
C GLY A 305 14.52 -12.44 11.97
N ILE A 306 15.35 -11.56 11.39
CA ILE A 306 15.15 -10.11 11.44
C ILE A 306 13.95 -9.75 10.55
N THR A 307 12.89 -9.16 11.11
CA THR A 307 11.77 -8.64 10.33
C THR A 307 10.93 -7.68 11.14
N GLY A 308 10.08 -6.88 10.48
CA GLY A 308 9.14 -5.98 11.14
C GLY A 308 8.04 -6.74 11.90
N ARG A 309 7.25 -5.98 12.66
CA ARG A 309 6.20 -6.53 13.54
C ARG A 309 5.01 -7.12 12.78
N ASP A 310 4.76 -6.63 11.56
CA ASP A 310 3.60 -7.02 10.74
C ASP A 310 3.90 -8.25 9.86
N VAL A 311 4.07 -9.41 10.49
CA VAL A 311 4.20 -10.68 9.76
C VAL A 311 2.83 -11.24 9.44
N THR A 312 2.55 -11.50 8.16
CA THR A 312 1.33 -12.20 7.74
C THR A 312 1.43 -13.69 8.08
N TYR A 313 0.54 -14.16 8.97
CA TYR A 313 0.36 -15.57 9.28
C TYR A 313 -1.10 -15.94 9.53
N LYS A 314 -1.42 -17.23 9.42
CA LYS A 314 -2.72 -17.81 9.73
C LYS A 314 -2.55 -19.25 10.19
N ASN A 315 -3.43 -19.73 11.05
CA ASN A 315 -3.44 -21.12 11.51
C ASN A 315 -4.82 -21.76 11.33
N ASP A 316 -4.86 -23.10 11.35
CA ASP A 316 -6.12 -23.83 11.47
C ASP A 316 -6.70 -23.69 12.88
N LEU A 317 -7.97 -24.06 13.05
CA LEU A 317 -8.71 -23.95 14.31
C LEU A 317 -8.08 -24.72 15.48
N LYS A 318 -7.22 -25.71 15.19
CA LYS A 318 -6.59 -26.57 16.20
C LYS A 318 -5.10 -26.30 16.38
N ASN A 319 -4.54 -25.27 15.74
CA ASN A 319 -3.10 -24.94 15.80
C ASN A 319 -2.18 -26.11 15.40
N ASN A 320 -2.61 -26.94 14.45
CA ASN A 320 -1.79 -28.00 13.86
C ASN A 320 -1.00 -27.52 12.64
N PHE A 321 -1.54 -26.54 11.90
CA PHE A 321 -0.97 -26.00 10.68
C PHE A 321 -0.84 -24.49 10.77
N PHE A 322 0.35 -23.98 10.50
CA PHE A 322 0.64 -22.55 10.49
C PHE A 322 1.14 -22.15 9.11
N ALA A 323 0.40 -21.29 8.41
CA ALA A 323 0.84 -20.66 7.18
C ALA A 323 1.41 -19.27 7.48
N PHE A 324 2.54 -18.92 6.89
CA PHE A 324 3.18 -17.62 7.10
C PHE A 324 3.93 -17.17 5.84
N VAL A 325 4.00 -15.86 5.62
CA VAL A 325 4.63 -15.27 4.43
C VAL A 325 5.96 -14.62 4.81
N ARG A 326 7.01 -14.94 4.06
CA ARG A 326 8.35 -14.33 4.18
C ARG A 326 8.90 -14.04 2.80
N GLU A 327 9.30 -12.79 2.55
CA GLU A 327 9.98 -12.39 1.30
C GLU A 327 9.29 -12.87 0.01
N GLY A 328 7.96 -12.70 -0.07
CA GLY A 328 7.18 -13.14 -1.24
C GLY A 328 7.00 -14.66 -1.37
N THR A 329 7.28 -15.40 -0.29
CA THR A 329 7.14 -16.87 -0.22
C THR A 329 6.14 -17.25 0.86
N LEU A 330 5.17 -18.09 0.50
CA LEU A 330 4.21 -18.69 1.43
C LEU A 330 4.74 -20.03 1.93
N TRP A 331 4.88 -20.13 3.24
CA TRP A 331 5.27 -21.33 3.95
C TRP A 331 4.09 -21.92 4.72
N SER A 332 4.08 -23.23 4.91
CA SER A 332 3.15 -23.94 5.79
C SER A 332 3.92 -24.92 6.67
N TYR A 333 3.75 -24.82 7.98
CA TYR A 333 4.35 -25.72 8.97
C TYR A 333 3.29 -26.61 9.62
N ASP A 334 3.50 -27.92 9.52
CA ASP A 334 2.73 -28.97 10.19
C ASP A 334 3.44 -29.34 11.50
N VAL A 335 2.84 -28.92 12.61
CA VAL A 335 3.41 -29.04 13.97
C VAL A 335 3.56 -30.50 14.38
N SER A 336 2.55 -31.33 14.10
CA SER A 336 2.55 -32.74 14.50
C SER A 336 3.48 -33.59 13.63
N GLY A 337 3.53 -33.27 12.33
CA GLY A 337 4.36 -33.97 11.36
C GLY A 337 5.81 -33.51 11.28
N ASN A 338 6.17 -32.41 11.96
CA ASN A 338 7.43 -31.67 11.80
C ASN A 338 7.80 -31.50 10.31
N LYS A 339 6.87 -30.95 9.53
CA LYS A 339 6.96 -30.84 8.07
C LYS A 339 6.77 -29.40 7.67
N LEU A 340 7.73 -28.86 6.92
CA LEU A 340 7.71 -27.50 6.40
C LEU A 340 7.50 -27.54 4.88
N VAL A 341 6.50 -26.82 4.39
CA VAL A 341 6.13 -26.80 2.98
C VAL A 341 6.29 -25.40 2.42
N GLN A 342 7.09 -25.25 1.37
CA GLN A 342 7.09 -24.07 0.52
C GLN A 342 5.89 -24.18 -0.43
N VAL A 343 4.79 -23.52 -0.09
CA VAL A 343 3.52 -23.59 -0.83
C VAL A 343 3.62 -22.79 -2.12
N PHE A 344 4.11 -21.55 -2.05
CA PHE A 344 4.21 -20.66 -3.19
C PHE A 344 5.44 -19.76 -3.06
N SER A 345 6.12 -19.46 -4.18
CA SER A 345 7.19 -18.46 -4.21
C SER A 345 7.39 -17.92 -5.62
N PHE A 346 7.59 -16.61 -5.74
CA PHE A 346 8.18 -16.05 -6.96
C PHE A 346 9.71 -16.16 -6.98
N ALA A 347 10.34 -16.10 -5.80
CA ALA A 347 11.77 -16.22 -5.65
C ALA A 347 12.26 -17.60 -6.13
N GLN A 348 13.48 -17.62 -6.67
CA GLN A 348 14.10 -18.83 -7.18
C GLN A 348 15.46 -19.04 -6.56
N GLU A 349 15.69 -20.28 -6.16
CA GLU A 349 16.95 -20.70 -5.57
C GLU A 349 18.09 -20.47 -6.57
N GLY A 350 19.07 -19.65 -6.16
CA GLY A 350 20.23 -19.30 -6.98
C GLY A 350 19.96 -18.33 -8.15
N LYS A 351 18.75 -17.77 -8.28
CA LYS A 351 18.38 -16.83 -9.36
C LYS A 351 17.55 -15.64 -8.86
N LEU A 352 18.06 -14.96 -7.83
CA LEU A 352 17.45 -13.74 -7.33
C LEU A 352 17.91 -12.54 -8.18
N ASP A 353 16.94 -11.81 -8.73
CA ASP A 353 17.16 -10.53 -9.42
C ASP A 353 15.98 -9.59 -9.15
N SER A 354 16.04 -8.35 -9.65
CA SER A 354 14.99 -7.35 -9.46
C SER A 354 13.62 -7.73 -10.03
N ARG A 355 13.53 -8.72 -10.93
CA ARG A 355 12.24 -9.18 -11.48
C ARG A 355 11.59 -10.16 -10.51
N SER A 356 12.36 -11.12 -10.00
CA SER A 356 11.84 -12.10 -9.03
C SER A 356 11.56 -11.48 -7.66
N MET A 357 12.30 -10.43 -7.28
CA MET A 357 12.18 -9.74 -6.00
C MET A 357 11.26 -8.51 -6.01
N TYR A 358 10.60 -8.21 -7.13
CA TYR A 358 9.71 -7.06 -7.22
C TYR A 358 8.56 -7.19 -6.20
N ASN A 359 8.45 -6.20 -5.31
CA ASN A 359 7.60 -6.24 -4.13
C ASN A 359 6.23 -5.57 -4.32
N ARG A 360 5.78 -5.42 -5.57
CA ARG A 360 4.43 -4.91 -5.90
C ARG A 360 3.38 -6.02 -5.95
N ASN A 361 3.48 -6.97 -5.03
CA ASN A 361 2.46 -7.99 -4.78
C ASN A 361 2.43 -8.35 -3.29
N ASP A 362 1.32 -8.97 -2.88
CA ASP A 362 1.13 -9.47 -1.52
C ASP A 362 0.47 -10.85 -1.55
N ILE A 363 0.74 -11.65 -0.51
CA ILE A 363 0.16 -12.98 -0.35
C ILE A 363 -0.73 -12.99 0.89
N GLN A 364 -2.00 -13.35 0.70
CA GLN A 364 -2.97 -13.43 1.79
C GLN A 364 -3.51 -14.84 1.94
N VAL A 365 -3.43 -15.41 3.14
CA VAL A 365 -4.02 -16.72 3.45
C VAL A 365 -5.49 -16.53 3.83
N VAL A 366 -6.40 -17.07 3.03
CA VAL A 366 -7.85 -16.91 3.21
C VAL A 366 -8.35 -17.85 4.30
N ASN A 367 -8.00 -19.13 4.25
CA ASN A 367 -8.38 -20.13 5.25
C ASN A 367 -7.39 -21.31 5.25
N ILE A 368 -7.42 -22.11 6.31
CA ILE A 368 -6.69 -23.38 6.40
C ILE A 368 -7.67 -24.40 6.99
N ASP A 369 -7.81 -25.56 6.34
CA ASP A 369 -8.65 -26.65 6.85
C ASP A 369 -7.90 -27.57 7.82
N GLU A 370 -8.63 -28.48 8.47
CA GLU A 370 -8.05 -29.40 9.46
C GLU A 370 -7.08 -30.43 8.86
N GLN A 371 -6.94 -30.49 7.52
CA GLN A 371 -5.98 -31.34 6.83
C GLN A 371 -4.73 -30.55 6.38
N GLY A 372 -4.71 -29.23 6.60
CA GLY A 372 -3.63 -28.33 6.21
C GLY A 372 -3.75 -27.82 4.78
N SER A 373 -4.84 -28.14 4.06
CA SER A 373 -5.11 -27.53 2.75
C SER A 373 -5.61 -26.11 2.95
N MET A 374 -5.32 -25.22 2.00
CA MET A 374 -5.63 -23.79 2.16
C MET A 374 -6.01 -23.11 0.86
N TYR A 375 -6.87 -22.10 0.97
CA TYR A 375 -7.01 -21.07 -0.04
C TYR A 375 -6.10 -19.89 0.30
N PHE A 376 -5.39 -19.39 -0.70
CA PHE A 376 -4.59 -18.17 -0.58
C PHE A 376 -4.68 -17.33 -1.85
N LEU A 377 -4.37 -16.05 -1.71
CA LEU A 377 -4.39 -15.07 -2.78
C LEU A 377 -2.98 -14.59 -3.05
N VAL A 378 -2.68 -14.32 -4.32
CA VAL A 378 -1.58 -13.45 -4.73
C VAL A 378 -2.22 -12.23 -5.37
N CYS A 379 -1.96 -11.05 -4.82
CA CYS A 379 -2.61 -9.80 -5.20
C CYS A 379 -1.56 -8.78 -5.66
N GLY A 380 -1.74 -8.19 -6.85
CA GLY A 380 -0.84 -7.21 -7.44
C GLY A 380 -0.12 -7.73 -8.68
N TYR A 381 1.10 -7.23 -8.92
CA TYR A 381 1.93 -7.58 -10.07
C TYR A 381 2.48 -9.00 -9.96
N MET A 382 2.24 -9.82 -10.99
CA MET A 382 2.73 -11.19 -11.07
C MET A 382 4.15 -11.22 -11.65
N ASN A 383 5.15 -11.58 -10.82
CA ASN A 383 6.56 -11.49 -11.19
C ASN A 383 7.02 -12.47 -12.29
N ARG A 384 6.30 -13.58 -12.48
CA ARG A 384 6.65 -14.68 -13.41
C ARG A 384 5.47 -15.63 -13.58
N GLY A 385 5.65 -16.65 -14.42
CA GLY A 385 4.61 -17.65 -14.71
C GLY A 385 3.68 -17.22 -15.85
N ILE A 386 2.50 -17.83 -15.93
CA ILE A 386 1.56 -17.60 -17.04
C ILE A 386 0.98 -16.18 -17.05
N HIS A 387 0.97 -15.52 -15.89
CA HIS A 387 0.48 -14.15 -15.67
C HIS A 387 1.61 -13.12 -15.59
N GLU A 388 2.86 -13.45 -15.96
CA GLU A 388 3.99 -12.51 -15.85
C GLU A 388 3.66 -11.13 -16.45
N GLY A 389 3.77 -10.08 -15.63
CA GLY A 389 3.48 -8.70 -16.02
C GLY A 389 2.01 -8.27 -15.95
N GLU A 390 1.11 -9.14 -15.50
CA GLU A 390 -0.30 -8.78 -15.23
C GLU A 390 -0.46 -8.30 -13.78
N SER A 391 -1.43 -7.41 -13.54
CA SER A 391 -1.83 -6.96 -12.21
C SER A 391 -3.21 -7.52 -11.89
N GLY A 392 -3.36 -8.25 -10.79
CA GLY A 392 -4.65 -8.84 -10.47
C GLY A 392 -4.68 -9.62 -9.17
N VAL A 393 -5.74 -10.40 -8.99
CA VAL A 393 -5.93 -11.26 -7.82
C VAL A 393 -6.01 -12.72 -8.29
N ALA A 394 -4.92 -13.46 -8.10
CA ALA A 394 -4.89 -14.90 -8.33
C ALA A 394 -5.38 -15.63 -7.08
N VAL A 395 -6.43 -16.44 -7.21
CA VAL A 395 -6.92 -17.32 -6.15
C VAL A 395 -6.31 -18.68 -6.35
N TYR A 396 -5.61 -19.20 -5.34
CA TYR A 396 -4.99 -20.52 -5.37
C TYR A 396 -5.57 -21.43 -4.29
N TYR A 397 -5.62 -22.72 -4.59
CA TYR A 397 -5.86 -23.79 -3.63
C TYR A 397 -4.60 -24.66 -3.52
N TYR A 398 -4.12 -24.85 -2.30
CA TYR A 398 -3.07 -25.80 -1.96
C TYR A 398 -3.69 -27.04 -1.32
N ASP A 399 -3.41 -28.21 -1.91
CA ASP A 399 -3.76 -29.52 -1.36
C ASP A 399 -2.58 -30.10 -0.57
N ALA A 400 -2.74 -30.22 0.74
CA ALA A 400 -1.71 -30.76 1.63
C ALA A 400 -1.45 -32.27 1.44
N GLY A 401 -2.40 -33.01 0.89
CA GLY A 401 -2.27 -34.45 0.67
C GLY A 401 -1.34 -34.78 -0.51
N SER A 402 -1.41 -33.98 -1.58
CA SER A 402 -0.61 -34.15 -2.80
C SER A 402 0.56 -33.17 -2.92
N SER A 403 0.62 -32.14 -2.07
CA SER A 403 1.56 -31.03 -2.15
C SER A 403 1.50 -30.26 -3.47
N VAL A 404 0.30 -30.12 -4.03
CA VAL A 404 0.04 -29.44 -5.30
C VAL A 404 -0.68 -28.12 -5.07
N VAL A 405 -0.27 -27.10 -5.80
CA VAL A 405 -0.96 -25.81 -5.89
C VAL A 405 -1.74 -25.72 -7.20
N THR A 406 -3.00 -25.35 -7.11
CA THR A 406 -3.91 -25.16 -8.23
C THR A 406 -4.40 -23.72 -8.25
N GLU A 407 -4.24 -23.03 -9.37
CA GLU A 407 -4.94 -21.76 -9.59
C GLU A 407 -6.43 -22.03 -9.75
N CYS A 408 -7.29 -21.40 -8.97
CA CYS A 408 -8.74 -21.51 -9.08
C CYS A 408 -9.27 -20.52 -10.11
N LEU A 409 -8.84 -19.26 -10.01
CA LEU A 409 -9.15 -18.18 -10.94
C LEU A 409 -8.13 -17.05 -10.84
N PHE A 410 -8.11 -16.19 -11.86
CA PHE A 410 -7.34 -14.95 -11.88
C PHE A 410 -8.28 -13.78 -12.19
N VAL A 411 -8.47 -12.85 -11.25
CA VAL A 411 -9.21 -11.62 -11.51
C VAL A 411 -8.26 -10.58 -12.09
N ASP A 412 -8.45 -10.26 -13.37
CA ASP A 412 -7.65 -9.29 -14.09
C ASP A 412 -8.03 -7.87 -13.68
N THR A 413 -7.02 -7.02 -13.47
CA THR A 413 -7.22 -5.62 -13.10
C THR A 413 -6.20 -4.72 -13.78
N ASN A 414 -6.55 -3.45 -13.94
CA ASN A 414 -5.61 -2.40 -14.34
C ASN A 414 -5.19 -1.51 -13.17
N GLN A 415 -5.48 -1.91 -11.93
CA GLN A 415 -5.13 -1.16 -10.73
C GLN A 415 -3.67 -1.41 -10.32
N ALA A 416 -2.99 -0.36 -9.86
CA ALA A 416 -1.70 -0.52 -9.21
C ALA A 416 -1.85 -1.27 -7.87
N PHE A 417 -0.76 -1.91 -7.47
CA PHE A 417 -0.70 -2.78 -6.29
C PHE A 417 -1.23 -2.13 -5.02
N SER A 418 -0.87 -0.89 -4.73
CA SER A 418 -1.22 -0.21 -3.47
C SER A 418 -2.73 -0.06 -3.27
N LEU A 419 -3.47 0.24 -4.34
CA LEU A 419 -4.93 0.36 -4.31
C LEU A 419 -5.59 -1.01 -4.24
N LEU A 420 -5.14 -1.94 -5.09
CA LEU A 420 -5.70 -3.29 -5.13
C LEU A 420 -5.52 -4.03 -3.79
N LYS A 421 -4.34 -3.90 -3.16
CA LYS A 421 -4.06 -4.46 -1.84
C LYS A 421 -5.04 -3.95 -0.79
N ARG A 422 -5.39 -2.67 -0.81
CA ARG A 422 -6.35 -2.08 0.14
C ARG A 422 -7.76 -2.64 -0.09
N ASP A 423 -8.18 -2.73 -1.34
CA ASP A 423 -9.50 -3.27 -1.69
C ASP A 423 -9.61 -4.73 -1.23
N VAL A 424 -8.64 -5.58 -1.60
CA VAL A 424 -8.61 -7.01 -1.25
C VAL A 424 -8.51 -7.24 0.26
N LYS A 425 -7.73 -6.41 0.98
CA LYS A 425 -7.67 -6.45 2.46
C LYS A 425 -9.03 -6.14 3.09
N SER A 426 -9.83 -5.29 2.46
CA SER A 426 -11.15 -4.90 2.97
C SER A 426 -12.22 -5.98 2.77
N LEU A 427 -12.11 -6.77 1.69
CA LEU A 427 -12.96 -7.94 1.45
C LEU A 427 -12.26 -8.91 0.51
N ALA A 428 -11.96 -10.10 1.05
CA ALA A 428 -11.65 -11.28 0.27
C ALA A 428 -12.08 -12.55 1.03
N TYR A 429 -12.98 -13.34 0.45
CA TYR A 429 -13.58 -14.49 1.13
C TYR A 429 -13.87 -15.65 0.19
N VAL A 430 -13.48 -16.86 0.57
CA VAL A 430 -13.85 -18.10 -0.14
C VAL A 430 -14.86 -18.85 0.71
N THR A 431 -16.01 -19.20 0.13
CA THR A 431 -17.09 -19.93 0.81
C THR A 431 -16.65 -21.34 1.20
N LYS A 432 -17.22 -21.88 2.29
CA LYS A 432 -16.91 -23.22 2.81
C LYS A 432 -17.21 -24.33 1.81
N ASP A 433 -18.23 -24.16 0.97
CA ASP A 433 -18.58 -25.10 -0.09
C ASP A 433 -17.60 -25.05 -1.28
N ARG A 434 -16.64 -24.12 -1.26
CA ARG A 434 -15.57 -23.94 -2.24
C ARG A 434 -16.06 -23.55 -3.64
N ASN A 435 -17.25 -22.96 -3.75
CA ASN A 435 -17.82 -22.52 -5.04
C ASN A 435 -17.80 -21.01 -5.22
N GLY A 436 -17.75 -20.23 -4.15
CA GLY A 436 -17.87 -18.78 -4.17
C GLY A 436 -16.60 -18.08 -3.74
N PHE A 437 -16.24 -17.01 -4.45
CA PHE A 437 -15.20 -16.07 -4.06
C PHE A 437 -15.76 -14.65 -4.04
N TYR A 438 -15.66 -13.97 -2.90
CA TYR A 438 -16.00 -12.57 -2.77
C TYR A 438 -14.73 -11.73 -2.76
N LEU A 439 -14.79 -10.59 -3.44
CA LEU A 439 -13.72 -9.60 -3.43
C LEU A 439 -14.27 -8.19 -3.58
N LEU A 440 -13.59 -7.22 -2.99
CA LEU A 440 -13.77 -5.80 -3.30
C LEU A 440 -12.72 -5.38 -4.34
N VAL A 441 -13.15 -4.65 -5.36
CA VAL A 441 -12.27 -3.96 -6.33
C VAL A 441 -12.98 -2.68 -6.78
N ASN A 442 -12.28 -1.55 -6.79
CA ASN A 442 -12.79 -0.25 -7.26
C ASN A 442 -14.11 0.18 -6.59
N GLU A 443 -14.19 0.05 -5.25
CA GLU A 443 -15.38 0.39 -4.44
C GLU A 443 -16.65 -0.42 -4.83
N GLU A 444 -16.47 -1.61 -5.40
CA GLU A 444 -17.54 -2.55 -5.73
C GLU A 444 -17.22 -3.92 -5.17
N ALA A 445 -18.18 -4.53 -4.48
CA ALA A 445 -18.06 -5.88 -3.96
C ALA A 445 -18.69 -6.86 -4.95
N TYR A 446 -17.93 -7.91 -5.27
CA TYR A 446 -18.29 -8.92 -6.25
C TYR A 446 -18.40 -10.29 -5.59
N PHE A 447 -19.27 -11.12 -6.14
CA PHE A 447 -19.29 -12.56 -5.96
C PHE A 447 -18.87 -13.20 -7.29
N VAL A 448 -17.92 -14.12 -7.24
CA VAL A 448 -17.45 -14.89 -8.38
C VAL A 448 -17.69 -16.36 -8.10
N ASN A 449 -18.51 -17.01 -8.92
CA ASN A 449 -18.66 -18.44 -8.88
C ASN A 449 -17.42 -19.09 -9.52
N MET A 450 -16.63 -19.83 -8.75
CA MET A 450 -15.33 -20.36 -9.17
C MET A 450 -15.44 -21.49 -10.21
N GLU A 451 -16.58 -22.18 -10.32
CA GLU A 451 -16.79 -23.24 -11.31
C GLU A 451 -17.29 -22.68 -12.65
N SER A 452 -18.37 -21.90 -12.62
CA SER A 452 -19.01 -21.32 -13.81
C SER A 452 -18.33 -20.06 -14.32
N ARG A 453 -17.52 -19.39 -13.47
CA ARG A 453 -16.92 -18.07 -13.68
C ARG A 453 -17.95 -16.94 -13.83
N GLN A 454 -19.19 -17.16 -13.41
CA GLN A 454 -20.19 -16.10 -13.33
C GLN A 454 -19.77 -15.08 -12.28
N VAL A 455 -19.86 -13.80 -12.64
CA VAL A 455 -19.60 -12.66 -11.76
C VAL A 455 -20.93 -11.97 -11.48
N ASP A 456 -21.28 -11.88 -10.20
CA ASP A 456 -22.43 -11.13 -9.72
C ASP A 456 -21.94 -9.97 -8.85
N LYS A 457 -22.55 -8.80 -9.05
CA LYS A 457 -22.24 -7.60 -8.28
C LYS A 457 -23.09 -7.59 -7.02
N VAL A 458 -22.44 -7.62 -5.85
CA VAL A 458 -23.11 -7.63 -4.54
C VAL A 458 -23.58 -6.23 -4.18
N ILE A 459 -22.69 -5.24 -4.32
CA ILE A 459 -22.99 -3.83 -4.10
C ILE A 459 -21.99 -2.93 -4.85
N SER A 460 -22.48 -1.77 -5.29
CA SER A 460 -21.69 -0.72 -5.92
C SER A 460 -21.67 0.57 -5.12
N GLY A 461 -20.63 1.37 -5.36
CA GLY A 461 -20.56 2.75 -4.87
C GLY A 461 -20.26 2.83 -3.38
N LEU A 462 -19.50 1.86 -2.87
CA LEU A 462 -19.05 1.82 -1.49
C LEU A 462 -18.09 2.98 -1.22
N ALA A 463 -18.54 4.00 -0.51
CA ALA A 463 -17.69 5.12 -0.14
C ALA A 463 -16.62 4.68 0.87
N TYR A 464 -15.42 5.26 0.76
CA TYR A 464 -14.34 5.00 1.69
C TYR A 464 -14.77 5.32 3.14
N GLY A 465 -14.36 4.48 4.10
CA GLY A 465 -14.77 4.60 5.51
C GLY A 465 -16.22 4.17 5.81
N CYS A 466 -16.96 3.66 4.82
CA CYS A 466 -18.36 3.25 4.98
C CYS A 466 -18.60 1.74 5.00
N TYR A 467 -17.56 0.91 5.04
CA TYR A 467 -17.68 -0.55 4.96
C TYR A 467 -16.52 -1.28 5.65
N GLY A 468 -16.68 -2.58 5.87
CA GLY A 468 -15.62 -3.46 6.35
C GLY A 468 -16.09 -4.91 6.45
N ALA A 469 -15.13 -5.83 6.63
CA ALA A 469 -15.40 -7.24 6.84
C ALA A 469 -15.04 -7.70 8.26
N SER A 470 -15.63 -8.81 8.70
CA SER A 470 -15.25 -9.48 9.96
C SER A 470 -13.85 -10.09 9.89
N ALA A 471 -13.29 -10.49 11.03
CA ALA A 471 -11.95 -11.07 11.11
C ALA A 471 -11.78 -12.33 10.24
N SER A 472 -12.81 -13.18 10.11
CA SER A 472 -12.77 -14.31 9.17
C SER A 472 -13.07 -13.93 7.71
N GLY A 473 -13.57 -12.72 7.48
CA GLY A 473 -14.09 -12.25 6.19
C GLY A 473 -15.53 -12.70 5.89
N ARG A 474 -16.16 -13.51 6.75
CA ARG A 474 -17.48 -14.10 6.51
C ARG A 474 -18.61 -13.07 6.51
N GLN A 475 -18.49 -12.02 7.31
CA GLN A 475 -19.48 -10.94 7.34
C GLN A 475 -18.94 -9.72 6.63
N PHE A 476 -19.77 -9.09 5.80
CA PHE A 476 -19.45 -7.83 5.16
C PHE A 476 -20.52 -6.80 5.49
N GLY A 477 -20.11 -5.67 6.06
CA GLY A 477 -20.99 -4.59 6.50
C GLY A 477 -20.74 -3.31 5.73
N TRP A 478 -21.79 -2.55 5.44
CA TRP A 478 -21.69 -1.23 4.82
C TRP A 478 -22.83 -0.29 5.25
N MET A 479 -22.55 1.01 5.27
CA MET A 479 -23.51 2.08 5.53
C MET A 479 -24.34 2.42 4.30
N ASP A 480 -25.52 3.00 4.51
CA ASP A 480 -26.28 3.63 3.43
C ASP A 480 -25.74 5.04 3.12
N GLY A 481 -25.74 5.39 1.83
CA GLY A 481 -25.22 6.68 1.37
C GLY A 481 -23.70 6.69 1.13
N LYS A 482 -23.15 7.89 1.01
CA LYS A 482 -21.71 8.12 0.72
C LYS A 482 -20.99 8.91 1.82
N ASP A 483 -21.76 9.52 2.73
CA ASP A 483 -21.24 10.31 3.83
C ASP A 483 -21.18 9.42 5.09
N PRO A 484 -19.99 9.16 5.63
CA PRO A 484 -19.86 8.32 6.82
C PRO A 484 -20.40 8.98 8.10
N TYR A 485 -20.92 10.21 8.05
CA TYR A 485 -21.52 10.94 9.16
C TYR A 485 -23.04 11.16 9.01
N ASP A 486 -23.66 10.70 7.93
CA ASP A 486 -25.10 10.83 7.67
C ASP A 486 -25.80 9.48 7.41
N ALA A 487 -25.22 8.38 7.87
CA ALA A 487 -25.82 7.05 7.70
C ALA A 487 -27.04 6.83 8.60
N SER A 488 -28.14 6.37 8.02
CA SER A 488 -29.38 6.00 8.71
C SER A 488 -29.52 4.49 8.92
N ALA A 489 -28.72 3.71 8.19
CA ALA A 489 -28.70 2.27 8.26
C ALA A 489 -27.33 1.66 8.00
N ILE A 490 -27.06 0.52 8.65
CA ILE A 490 -25.95 -0.38 8.33
C ILE A 490 -26.54 -1.69 7.84
N THR A 491 -26.13 -2.16 6.67
CA THR A 491 -26.47 -3.49 6.15
C THR A 491 -25.29 -4.42 6.41
N VAL A 492 -25.55 -5.60 6.94
CA VAL A 492 -24.56 -6.68 7.08
C VAL A 492 -25.05 -7.91 6.34
N MET A 493 -24.19 -8.45 5.48
CA MET A 493 -24.41 -9.70 4.76
C MET A 493 -23.51 -10.79 5.34
N ASP A 494 -24.10 -11.95 5.63
CA ASP A 494 -23.36 -13.20 5.81
C ASP A 494 -23.07 -13.78 4.41
N LEU A 495 -21.79 -13.90 4.05
CA LEU A 495 -21.35 -14.26 2.71
C LEU A 495 -21.52 -15.77 2.40
N GLU A 496 -21.72 -16.61 3.41
CA GLU A 496 -21.99 -18.05 3.24
C GLU A 496 -23.47 -18.31 2.95
N THR A 497 -24.35 -17.58 3.62
CA THR A 497 -25.80 -17.82 3.56
C THR A 497 -26.56 -16.82 2.69
N HIS A 498 -25.89 -15.73 2.30
CA HIS A 498 -26.47 -14.54 1.68
C HIS A 498 -27.53 -13.83 2.54
N ALA A 499 -27.65 -14.19 3.82
CA ALA A 499 -28.59 -13.55 4.73
C ALA A 499 -28.15 -12.12 4.99
N MET A 500 -29.05 -11.17 4.73
CA MET A 500 -28.83 -9.75 5.02
C MET A 500 -29.62 -9.35 6.26
N ARG A 501 -28.97 -8.59 7.14
CA ARG A 501 -29.62 -7.87 8.25
C ARG A 501 -29.37 -6.38 8.10
N LYS A 502 -30.39 -5.59 8.39
CA LYS A 502 -30.32 -4.13 8.35
C LYS A 502 -30.52 -3.59 9.76
N ILE A 503 -29.57 -2.77 10.22
CA ILE A 503 -29.60 -2.03 11.47
C ILE A 503 -29.99 -0.60 11.12
N THR A 504 -30.92 -0.01 11.86
CA THR A 504 -31.43 1.35 11.62
C THR A 504 -31.45 2.13 12.94
N CYS A 505 -31.27 3.45 12.88
CA CYS A 505 -31.43 4.33 14.03
C CYS A 505 -32.82 4.98 14.10
N GLY A 506 -33.14 5.62 15.22
CA GLY A 506 -34.38 6.39 15.39
C GLY A 506 -34.39 7.71 14.62
N GLU A 507 -35.54 8.38 14.61
CA GLU A 507 -35.62 9.77 14.12
C GLU A 507 -34.70 10.68 14.95
N GLY A 508 -33.99 11.60 14.27
CA GLY A 508 -33.04 12.50 14.92
C GLY A 508 -31.69 11.86 15.30
N GLN A 509 -31.41 10.65 14.81
CA GLN A 509 -30.14 9.95 15.05
C GLN A 509 -29.43 9.58 13.75
N ARG A 510 -28.12 9.28 13.86
CA ARG A 510 -27.28 8.69 12.81
C ARG A 510 -26.39 7.59 13.35
N LEU A 511 -26.02 6.68 12.46
CA LEU A 511 -25.12 5.55 12.71
C LEU A 511 -23.71 5.85 12.23
N LYS A 512 -22.72 5.28 12.91
CA LYS A 512 -21.33 5.20 12.44
C LYS A 512 -20.88 3.75 12.47
N PHE A 513 -20.44 3.23 11.33
CA PHE A 513 -19.75 1.94 11.28
C PHE A 513 -18.38 2.07 11.96
N LEU A 514 -18.08 1.23 12.95
CA LEU A 514 -16.81 1.27 13.69
C LEU A 514 -15.90 0.07 13.38
N GLY A 515 -16.42 -0.95 12.68
CA GLY A 515 -15.69 -2.16 12.34
C GLY A 515 -16.25 -3.42 13.00
N PHE A 516 -15.48 -4.49 12.95
CA PHE A 516 -15.81 -5.77 13.55
C PHE A 516 -14.80 -6.14 14.64
N ILE A 517 -15.29 -6.67 15.76
CA ILE A 517 -14.46 -7.31 16.78
C ILE A 517 -14.67 -8.82 16.64
N GLY A 518 -13.72 -9.51 16.02
CA GLY A 518 -13.94 -10.89 15.57
C GLY A 518 -15.04 -10.94 14.52
N GLU A 519 -16.16 -11.60 14.83
CA GLU A 519 -17.36 -11.68 13.97
C GLU A 519 -18.46 -10.69 14.35
N ASP A 520 -18.31 -9.97 15.46
CA ASP A 520 -19.35 -9.09 15.97
C ASP A 520 -19.20 -7.68 15.42
N LEU A 521 -20.28 -7.13 14.87
CA LEU A 521 -20.30 -5.76 14.33
C LEU A 521 -20.33 -4.75 15.47
N ALA A 522 -19.44 -3.76 15.44
CA ALA A 522 -19.48 -2.59 16.30
C ALA A 522 -19.95 -1.35 15.52
N TYR A 523 -20.87 -0.59 16.10
CA TYR A 523 -21.34 0.68 15.54
C TYR A 523 -21.71 1.67 16.64
N GLY A 524 -21.70 2.96 16.31
CA GLY A 524 -22.09 4.03 17.23
C GLY A 524 -23.34 4.79 16.79
N LEU A 525 -23.98 5.45 17.75
CA LEU A 525 -25.17 6.29 17.58
C LEU A 525 -24.87 7.73 18.04
N ALA A 526 -25.19 8.70 17.19
CA ALA A 526 -25.12 10.13 17.50
C ALA A 526 -26.46 10.83 17.25
N ASP A 527 -26.74 11.90 18.01
CA ASP A 527 -27.93 12.74 17.81
C ASP A 527 -27.63 13.78 16.73
N THR A 528 -28.50 13.94 15.73
CA THR A 528 -28.27 14.82 14.58
C THR A 528 -28.04 16.27 14.98
N GLU A 529 -28.67 16.74 16.07
CA GLU A 529 -28.50 18.10 16.59
C GLU A 529 -27.11 18.38 17.20
N LYS A 530 -26.32 17.34 17.46
CA LYS A 530 -24.99 17.45 18.06
C LYS A 530 -23.86 17.18 17.08
N ILE A 531 -24.17 16.61 15.91
CA ILE A 531 -23.19 16.37 14.85
C ILE A 531 -22.77 17.73 14.31
N ASP A 532 -21.45 17.96 14.30
CA ASP A 532 -20.87 19.15 13.70
C ASP A 532 -20.21 18.76 12.37
N LEU A 533 -20.79 19.26 11.28
CA LEU A 533 -20.29 19.09 9.91
C LEU A 533 -19.89 20.44 9.30
N SER A 534 -19.66 21.48 10.13
CA SER A 534 -19.39 22.82 9.62
C SER A 534 -18.09 22.91 8.84
N HIS A 535 -17.16 21.99 9.09
CA HIS A 535 -15.85 21.94 8.47
C HIS A 535 -15.52 20.52 7.99
N GLU A 536 -15.38 20.37 6.68
CA GLU A 536 -15.02 19.10 6.05
C GLU A 536 -13.66 18.60 6.59
N GLY A 537 -13.58 17.32 6.95
CA GLY A 537 -12.40 16.66 7.54
C GLY A 537 -12.09 17.03 9.00
N SER A 538 -12.92 17.85 9.63
CA SER A 538 -12.89 18.13 11.07
C SER A 538 -14.27 17.87 11.69
N GLU A 539 -14.99 16.89 11.15
CA GLU A 539 -16.33 16.56 11.60
C GLU A 539 -16.32 16.05 13.04
N ILE A 540 -17.31 16.45 13.83
CA ILE A 540 -17.51 15.94 15.18
C ILE A 540 -18.77 15.08 15.16
N PHE A 541 -18.59 13.78 15.36
CA PHE A 541 -19.67 12.80 15.44
C PHE A 541 -19.76 12.26 16.88
N PRO A 542 -20.42 12.99 17.81
CA PRO A 542 -20.40 12.66 19.24
C PRO A 542 -21.33 11.48 19.53
N MET A 543 -20.77 10.28 19.53
CA MET A 543 -21.51 9.05 19.78
C MET A 543 -21.86 8.94 21.26
N HIS A 544 -23.15 8.96 21.58
CA HIS A 544 -23.66 8.79 22.94
C HIS A 544 -23.81 7.30 23.33
N GLN A 545 -23.73 6.41 22.34
CA GLN A 545 -23.85 4.97 22.55
C GLN A 545 -23.02 4.22 21.50
N ILE A 546 -22.38 3.14 21.94
CA ILE A 546 -21.66 2.16 21.11
C ILE A 546 -22.29 0.80 21.35
N LEU A 547 -22.68 0.12 20.28
CA LEU A 547 -23.34 -1.18 20.30
C LEU A 547 -22.47 -2.20 19.57
N ILE A 548 -22.28 -3.37 20.18
CA ILE A 548 -21.66 -4.53 19.54
C ILE A 548 -22.71 -5.63 19.42
N VAL A 549 -22.90 -6.13 18.21
CA VAL A 549 -23.99 -7.05 17.84
C VAL A 549 -23.42 -8.27 17.12
N ASN A 550 -23.81 -9.45 17.59
CA ASN A 550 -23.34 -10.73 17.05
C ASN A 550 -24.00 -11.11 15.71
N GLU A 551 -23.58 -12.27 15.15
CA GLU A 551 -24.12 -12.79 13.88
C GLU A 551 -25.65 -12.96 13.89
N ALA A 552 -26.23 -13.30 15.04
CA ALA A 552 -27.65 -13.50 15.22
C ALA A 552 -28.45 -12.18 15.38
N GLY A 553 -27.77 -11.02 15.37
CA GLY A 553 -28.39 -9.72 15.58
C GLY A 553 -28.65 -9.39 17.05
N GLN A 554 -28.05 -10.11 17.99
CA GLN A 554 -28.21 -9.87 19.43
C GLN A 554 -27.11 -8.92 19.93
N THR A 555 -27.49 -7.91 20.71
CA THR A 555 -26.56 -7.00 21.36
C THR A 555 -25.76 -7.75 22.42
N VAL A 556 -24.44 -7.86 22.22
CA VAL A 556 -23.50 -8.46 23.19
C VAL A 556 -22.83 -7.39 24.06
N LYS A 557 -22.74 -6.14 23.57
CA LYS A 557 -22.29 -4.99 24.34
C LYS A 557 -23.14 -3.77 24.02
N ASP A 558 -23.52 -3.07 25.08
CA ASP A 558 -24.12 -1.74 25.05
C ASP A 558 -23.27 -0.84 25.95
N TYR A 559 -22.55 0.10 25.34
CA TYR A 559 -21.68 1.04 26.03
C TYR A 559 -22.21 2.46 25.85
N ALA A 560 -22.50 3.12 26.96
CA ALA A 560 -22.86 4.54 27.00
C ALA A 560 -21.86 5.29 27.90
N PRO A 561 -21.01 6.18 27.35
CA PRO A 561 -20.09 6.99 28.15
C PRO A 561 -20.85 7.94 29.09
N LYS A 562 -20.30 8.18 30.29
CA LYS A 562 -20.87 9.13 31.26
C LYS A 562 -20.23 10.50 31.11
N ASP A 563 -21.04 11.55 31.01
CA ASP A 563 -20.60 12.96 30.92
C ASP A 563 -19.58 13.24 29.80
N CYS A 564 -19.58 12.42 28.75
CA CYS A 564 -18.79 12.56 27.54
C CYS A 564 -19.43 11.76 26.39
N TYR A 565 -18.81 11.83 25.21
CA TYR A 565 -19.18 11.09 24.00
C TYR A 565 -17.95 10.34 23.49
N VAL A 566 -18.16 9.29 22.72
CA VAL A 566 -17.09 8.68 21.92
C VAL A 566 -17.02 9.44 20.59
N SER A 567 -15.84 9.88 20.19
CA SER A 567 -15.61 10.56 18.91
C SER A 567 -15.07 9.60 17.85
N GLU A 568 -14.27 8.61 18.26
CA GLU A 568 -13.61 7.66 17.38
C GLU A 568 -13.42 6.32 18.11
N ALA A 569 -13.38 5.23 17.36
CA ALA A 569 -13.01 3.91 17.86
C ALA A 569 -11.98 3.27 16.93
N GLU A 570 -10.92 2.71 17.52
CA GLU A 570 -9.90 1.94 16.81
C GLU A 570 -9.94 0.49 17.29
N ILE A 571 -10.02 -0.46 16.35
CA ILE A 571 -10.03 -1.90 16.66
C ILE A 571 -8.71 -2.52 16.20
N LYS A 572 -7.96 -3.10 17.13
CA LYS A 572 -6.71 -3.81 16.86
C LYS A 572 -6.59 -5.03 17.75
N ASP A 573 -6.28 -6.20 17.16
CA ASP A 573 -6.04 -7.46 17.87
C ASP A 573 -7.15 -7.82 18.88
N GLY A 574 -8.40 -7.55 18.50
CA GLY A 574 -9.58 -7.78 19.35
C GLY A 574 -9.80 -6.77 20.48
N LEU A 575 -8.94 -5.76 20.63
CA LEU A 575 -9.11 -4.61 21.53
C LEU A 575 -9.71 -3.43 20.75
N MET A 576 -10.78 -2.86 21.27
CA MET A 576 -11.35 -1.61 20.76
C MET A 576 -11.01 -0.46 21.72
N THR A 577 -10.19 0.48 21.26
CA THR A 577 -9.86 1.73 21.97
C THR A 577 -10.83 2.83 21.56
N LEU A 578 -11.44 3.51 22.53
CA LEU A 578 -12.45 4.55 22.33
C LEU A 578 -11.85 5.92 22.70
N LYS A 579 -11.70 6.79 21.71
CA LYS A 579 -11.38 8.21 21.96
C LYS A 579 -12.64 8.94 22.37
N ARG A 580 -12.54 9.76 23.42
CA ARG A 580 -13.69 10.41 24.03
C ARG A 580 -13.55 11.92 24.05
N ILE A 581 -14.68 12.60 23.96
CA ILE A 581 -14.78 14.06 24.01
C ILE A 581 -15.86 14.52 24.98
N ARG A 582 -15.63 15.64 25.65
CA ARG A 582 -16.60 16.29 26.55
C ARG A 582 -16.95 17.66 26.02
N LYS A 583 -18.23 18.03 26.10
CA LYS A 583 -18.68 19.37 25.71
C LYS A 583 -18.01 20.44 26.59
N SER A 584 -17.44 21.47 25.98
CA SER A 584 -16.78 22.59 26.65
C SER A 584 -17.11 23.88 25.89
N GLY A 585 -17.87 24.78 26.53
CA GLY A 585 -18.39 25.97 25.86
C GLY A 585 -19.26 25.64 24.65
N SER A 586 -18.94 26.21 23.49
CA SER A 586 -19.58 25.93 22.20
C SER A 586 -19.00 24.72 21.46
N GLY A 587 -17.88 24.14 21.93
CA GLY A 587 -17.19 23.03 21.27
C GLY A 587 -16.99 21.81 22.18
N TYR A 588 -15.91 21.07 21.90
CA TYR A 588 -15.55 19.85 22.62
C TYR A 588 -14.08 19.87 23.01
N GLN A 589 -13.76 19.18 24.10
CA GLN A 589 -12.39 18.94 24.57
C GLN A 589 -12.17 17.43 24.72
N GLU A 590 -10.93 16.98 24.56
CA GLU A 590 -10.58 15.58 24.78
C GLU A 590 -10.89 15.13 26.22
N ALA A 591 -11.31 13.88 26.34
CA ALA A 591 -11.50 13.17 27.60
C ALA A 591 -10.64 11.90 27.58
N PRO A 592 -10.28 11.34 28.76
CA PRO A 592 -9.46 10.12 28.81
C PRO A 592 -10.05 9.01 27.95
N GLU A 593 -9.24 8.21 27.29
CA GLU A 593 -9.70 7.09 26.48
C GLU A 593 -10.40 6.01 27.31
N ASP A 594 -11.15 5.12 26.66
CA ASP A 594 -11.71 3.90 27.25
C ASP A 594 -11.43 2.69 26.35
N GLN A 595 -11.62 1.47 26.85
CA GLN A 595 -11.34 0.26 26.09
C GLN A 595 -12.44 -0.79 26.24
N ILE A 596 -12.75 -1.48 25.14
CA ILE A 596 -13.59 -2.67 25.11
C ILE A 596 -12.74 -3.85 24.63
N VAL A 597 -12.59 -4.87 25.47
CA VAL A 597 -11.81 -6.07 25.15
C VAL A 597 -12.74 -7.14 24.58
N GLY A 598 -12.46 -7.59 23.36
CA GLY A 598 -13.13 -8.74 22.75
C GLY A 598 -12.62 -10.07 23.29
N SER A 599 -13.43 -11.13 23.17
CA SER A 599 -13.06 -12.47 23.65
C SER A 599 -11.82 -13.05 22.96
N ALA A 600 -11.50 -12.62 21.75
CA ALA A 600 -10.33 -13.05 20.99
C ALA A 600 -9.00 -12.50 21.55
N ALA A 601 -9.00 -11.36 22.24
CA ALA A 601 -7.78 -10.72 22.73
C ALA A 601 -7.01 -11.55 23.79
N SER A 602 -7.67 -12.55 24.41
CA SER A 602 -7.04 -13.42 25.41
C SER A 602 -6.37 -14.69 24.83
N GLU A 603 -6.68 -15.10 23.60
CA GLU A 603 -6.19 -16.37 23.01
C GLU A 603 -4.75 -16.28 22.45
N GLU A 604 -4.30 -15.07 22.07
CA GLU A 604 -2.96 -14.78 21.51
C GLU A 604 -1.79 -14.97 22.50
N THR A 605 -2.09 -15.34 23.75
CA THR A 605 -1.04 -15.64 24.72
C THR A 605 -0.28 -16.92 24.37
N SER A 606 -0.94 -17.92 23.77
CA SER A 606 -0.35 -19.24 23.47
C SER A 606 0.34 -19.36 22.10
N PHE A 607 -0.22 -18.77 21.04
CA PHE A 607 0.35 -18.72 19.68
C PHE A 607 0.46 -17.27 19.19
N GLY A 608 1.04 -17.02 18.01
CA GLY A 608 1.25 -15.67 17.47
C GLY A 608 2.69 -15.18 17.59
N LEU A 609 2.95 -13.89 17.40
CA LEU A 609 4.32 -13.38 17.32
C LEU A 609 4.93 -13.09 18.71
N THR A 610 6.22 -13.35 18.85
CA THR A 610 7.05 -12.92 19.98
C THR A 610 8.44 -12.58 19.46
N THR A 611 9.25 -11.91 20.28
CA THR A 611 10.64 -11.62 19.94
C THR A 611 11.63 -12.41 20.81
N ALA A 612 12.87 -12.49 20.34
CA ALA A 612 14.03 -12.95 21.09
C ALA A 612 15.23 -12.07 20.75
N VAL A 613 16.21 -12.03 21.65
CA VAL A 613 17.43 -11.24 21.45
C VAL A 613 18.59 -12.16 21.08
N SER A 614 19.25 -11.85 19.98
CA SER A 614 20.52 -12.43 19.53
C SER A 614 21.65 -11.42 19.76
N GLU A 615 22.85 -11.88 20.11
CA GLU A 615 24.01 -11.00 20.25
C GLU A 615 24.37 -10.31 18.92
N ARG A 616 24.36 -11.08 17.82
CA ARG A 616 24.69 -10.63 16.47
C ARG A 616 23.52 -9.95 15.77
N LYS A 617 22.33 -10.55 15.79
CA LYS A 617 21.14 -10.06 15.05
C LYS A 617 20.26 -9.09 15.83
N LYS A 618 20.55 -8.86 17.12
CA LYS A 618 19.68 -8.11 18.03
C LYS A 618 18.28 -8.74 18.09
N GLU A 619 17.22 -7.96 18.07
CA GLU A 619 15.86 -8.50 18.05
C GLU A 619 15.59 -9.35 16.79
N ILE A 620 15.08 -10.56 17.01
CA ILE A 620 14.56 -11.45 15.98
C ILE A 620 13.12 -11.85 16.33
N HIS A 621 12.30 -12.12 15.32
CA HIS A 621 10.92 -12.54 15.50
C HIS A 621 10.77 -14.05 15.49
N ILE A 622 9.82 -14.54 16.29
CA ILE A 622 9.45 -15.95 16.41
C ILE A 622 7.93 -16.06 16.30
N LEU A 623 7.45 -16.97 15.44
CA LEU A 623 6.05 -17.36 15.39
C LEU A 623 5.81 -18.52 16.38
N LYS A 624 5.15 -18.22 17.50
CA LYS A 624 4.68 -19.20 18.48
C LYS A 624 3.56 -20.05 17.89
N VAL A 625 3.62 -21.35 18.13
CA VAL A 625 2.63 -22.33 17.62
C VAL A 625 1.71 -22.91 18.70
N GLY A 626 1.71 -22.38 19.92
CA GLY A 626 0.87 -22.88 21.01
C GLY A 626 1.48 -24.03 21.82
N THR A 627 2.53 -24.68 21.30
CA THR A 627 3.22 -25.81 21.96
C THR A 627 4.72 -25.72 21.79
N ALA A 628 5.48 -26.29 22.73
CA ALA A 628 6.93 -26.35 22.62
C ALA A 628 7.37 -27.24 21.45
N LEU A 629 8.25 -26.72 20.59
CA LEU A 629 8.81 -27.45 19.45
C LEU A 629 10.13 -28.12 19.80
N LYS A 630 10.45 -29.20 19.08
CA LYS A 630 11.74 -29.90 19.21
C LYS A 630 12.81 -29.21 18.34
N ALA A 631 13.50 -28.24 18.91
CA ALA A 631 14.49 -27.43 18.18
C ALA A 631 15.64 -28.22 17.52
N ALA A 632 16.01 -29.39 18.07
CA ALA A 632 17.11 -30.20 17.55
C ALA A 632 16.77 -31.07 16.32
N GLU A 633 15.47 -31.22 16.00
CA GLU A 633 15.00 -32.04 14.86
C GLU A 633 14.58 -31.09 13.71
N PRO A 634 15.40 -30.91 12.65
CA PRO A 634 15.01 -30.05 11.53
C PRO A 634 13.76 -30.59 10.85
N PRO A 635 12.86 -29.73 10.37
CA PRO A 635 11.64 -30.18 9.71
C PRO A 635 11.94 -30.83 8.37
N ARG A 636 11.05 -31.73 7.94
CA ARG A 636 11.10 -32.23 6.56
C ARG A 636 10.61 -31.15 5.61
N LEU A 637 11.51 -30.64 4.76
CA LEU A 637 11.19 -29.67 3.71
C LEU A 637 10.48 -30.33 2.52
N ILE A 638 9.41 -29.69 2.04
CA ILE A 638 8.70 -30.03 0.79
C ILE A 638 8.52 -28.76 -0.02
N LYS A 639 8.81 -28.82 -1.33
CA LYS A 639 8.53 -27.74 -2.28
C LYS A 639 7.35 -28.14 -3.15
N CYS A 640 6.31 -27.31 -3.18
CA CYS A 640 5.12 -27.56 -3.98
C CYS A 640 5.39 -27.39 -5.48
N ARG A 641 4.58 -28.09 -6.28
CA ARG A 641 4.51 -27.88 -7.73
C ARG A 641 3.15 -27.32 -8.11
N GLN A 642 3.10 -26.61 -9.23
CA GLN A 642 1.86 -26.08 -9.76
C GLN A 642 1.21 -27.06 -10.72
N GLN A 643 -0.10 -27.23 -10.61
CA GLN A 643 -0.90 -27.97 -11.58
C GLN A 643 -0.87 -27.24 -12.93
N ILE A 644 -0.58 -27.97 -14.00
CA ILE A 644 -0.75 -27.46 -15.36
C ILE A 644 -2.23 -27.54 -15.71
N PHE A 645 -2.77 -26.45 -16.24
CA PHE A 645 -4.09 -26.44 -16.86
C PHE A 645 -4.01 -25.92 -18.30
N GLU A 646 -4.94 -26.35 -19.13
CA GLU A 646 -5.15 -25.82 -20.47
C GLU A 646 -6.35 -24.86 -20.45
N GLY A 647 -6.24 -23.69 -21.10
CA GLY A 647 -7.30 -22.68 -21.17
C GLY A 647 -7.00 -21.43 -20.34
N SER A 648 -8.02 -20.63 -20.06
CA SER A 648 -7.94 -19.44 -19.21
C SER A 648 -8.89 -19.57 -18.02
N LYS A 649 -8.43 -19.11 -16.86
CA LYS A 649 -9.22 -18.96 -15.63
C LYS A 649 -9.45 -17.49 -15.27
N GLU A 650 -9.28 -16.63 -16.27
CA GLU A 650 -9.37 -15.18 -16.16
C GLU A 650 -10.82 -14.72 -15.96
N ILE A 651 -10.98 -13.76 -15.05
CA ILE A 651 -12.21 -13.04 -14.76
C ILE A 651 -11.92 -11.57 -15.06
N ILE A 652 -12.71 -10.99 -15.97
CA ILE A 652 -12.62 -9.58 -16.32
C ILE A 652 -13.78 -8.87 -15.62
N LEU A 653 -13.46 -7.94 -14.73
CA LEU A 653 -14.46 -7.08 -14.09
C LEU A 653 -14.83 -5.91 -15.00
N GLU A 654 -16.05 -5.40 -14.84
CA GLU A 654 -16.44 -4.18 -15.56
C GLU A 654 -15.59 -3.01 -15.07
N PRO A 655 -14.99 -2.21 -15.98
CA PRO A 655 -14.21 -1.06 -15.58
C PRO A 655 -15.11 -0.01 -14.93
N LYS A 656 -14.71 0.50 -13.78
CA LYS A 656 -15.37 1.60 -13.09
C LYS A 656 -14.45 2.81 -12.99
N LYS A 657 -15.00 3.99 -13.28
CA LYS A 657 -14.30 5.26 -13.07
C LYS A 657 -14.17 5.52 -11.57
N LYS A 658 -12.95 5.78 -11.10
CA LYS A 658 -12.68 6.14 -9.70
C LYS A 658 -13.33 7.47 -9.32
N SER A 659 -13.62 7.63 -8.03
CA SER A 659 -14.02 8.91 -7.47
C SER A 659 -12.92 9.95 -7.70
N GLU A 660 -13.27 11.09 -8.30
CA GLU A 660 -12.34 12.22 -8.49
C GLU A 660 -12.21 13.08 -7.22
N ASP A 661 -13.01 12.80 -6.19
CA ASP A 661 -13.14 13.61 -4.97
C ASP A 661 -12.35 13.09 -3.76
N LEU A 662 -11.37 12.20 -4.01
CA LEU A 662 -10.48 11.67 -2.99
C LEU A 662 -9.10 12.35 -3.05
N TYR A 663 -8.43 12.36 -1.90
CA TYR A 663 -7.07 12.83 -1.74
C TYR A 663 -6.16 11.67 -1.35
N TYR A 664 -5.03 11.54 -2.01
CA TYR A 664 -4.07 10.46 -1.84
C TYR A 664 -2.80 11.03 -1.23
N VAL A 665 -2.39 10.46 -0.09
CA VAL A 665 -1.15 10.84 0.58
C VAL A 665 -0.07 9.84 0.18
N TYR A 666 0.99 10.34 -0.44
CA TYR A 666 2.17 9.56 -0.75
C TYR A 666 3.32 10.04 0.13
N ALA A 667 3.96 9.10 0.81
CA ALA A 667 5.11 9.34 1.66
C ALA A 667 6.03 8.14 1.56
N LYS A 668 7.33 8.35 1.76
CA LYS A 668 8.31 7.24 1.84
C LYS A 668 8.32 6.29 0.63
N GLY A 669 7.89 6.77 -0.54
CA GLY A 669 7.81 5.99 -1.78
C GLY A 669 6.59 5.07 -1.91
N TYR A 670 5.60 5.17 -1.02
CA TYR A 670 4.36 4.41 -1.09
C TYR A 670 3.11 5.27 -0.86
N LEU A 671 1.94 4.71 -1.18
CA LEU A 671 0.65 5.29 -0.82
C LEU A 671 0.39 5.02 0.67
N ASP A 672 0.45 6.06 1.49
CA ASP A 672 0.19 6.00 2.94
C ASP A 672 -1.32 5.93 3.23
N GLY A 673 -2.10 6.81 2.61
CA GLY A 673 -3.52 6.96 2.93
C GLY A 673 -4.35 7.54 1.81
N ILE A 674 -5.67 7.35 1.92
CA ILE A 674 -6.69 7.97 1.06
C ILE A 674 -7.70 8.62 1.99
N TYR A 675 -8.03 9.87 1.70
CA TYR A 675 -8.86 10.74 2.53
C TYR A 675 -9.96 11.35 1.66
N THR A 676 -11.10 11.66 2.29
CA THR A 676 -12.20 12.37 1.63
C THR A 676 -12.00 13.89 1.64
N SER A 677 -11.14 14.41 2.52
CA SER A 677 -10.91 15.85 2.68
C SER A 677 -9.42 16.23 2.55
N ALA A 678 -9.18 17.45 2.07
CA ALA A 678 -7.82 17.96 1.85
C ALA A 678 -7.07 18.22 3.17
N ASN A 679 -7.72 18.78 4.18
CA ASN A 679 -7.08 19.09 5.47
C ASN A 679 -6.55 17.84 6.19
N GLN A 680 -7.30 16.73 6.21
CA GLN A 680 -6.84 15.47 6.80
C GLN A 680 -5.64 14.93 6.03
N ALA A 681 -5.73 14.93 4.69
CA ALA A 681 -4.63 14.49 3.84
C ALA A 681 -3.36 15.34 4.05
N ILE A 682 -3.50 16.66 4.15
CA ILE A 682 -2.37 17.59 4.35
C ILE A 682 -1.73 17.38 5.71
N ARG A 683 -2.52 17.27 6.80
CA ARG A 683 -1.97 16.99 8.13
C ARG A 683 -1.19 15.68 8.16
N ARG A 684 -1.74 14.63 7.53
CA ARG A 684 -1.05 13.35 7.41
C ARG A 684 0.23 13.47 6.58
N ALA A 685 0.18 14.15 5.43
CA ALA A 685 1.34 14.34 4.59
C ALA A 685 2.42 15.17 5.28
N ASP A 686 2.06 16.15 6.10
CA ASP A 686 3.02 16.95 6.87
C ASP A 686 3.71 16.13 7.96
N GLU A 687 2.95 15.31 8.69
CA GLU A 687 3.47 14.34 9.66
C GLU A 687 4.44 13.33 9.01
N MET A 688 4.05 12.80 7.85
CA MET A 688 4.80 11.74 7.16
C MET A 688 5.87 12.27 6.21
N LEU A 689 6.09 13.60 6.18
CA LEU A 689 7.00 14.26 5.24
C LEU A 689 6.73 13.81 3.78
N GLY A 690 5.48 13.90 3.35
CA GLY A 690 4.98 13.43 2.06
C GLY A 690 4.35 14.51 1.20
N VAL A 691 3.51 14.06 0.28
CA VAL A 691 2.74 14.86 -0.68
C VAL A 691 1.27 14.44 -0.69
N VAL A 692 0.40 15.37 -1.10
CA VAL A 692 -1.03 15.14 -1.34
C VAL A 692 -1.31 15.36 -2.81
N VAL A 693 -1.99 14.41 -3.43
CA VAL A 693 -2.56 14.55 -4.78
C VAL A 693 -4.06 14.29 -4.77
N ASP A 694 -4.79 14.88 -5.71
CA ASP A 694 -6.22 14.59 -5.89
C ASP A 694 -6.45 13.32 -6.72
N GLY A 695 -7.71 12.92 -6.91
CA GLY A 695 -8.10 11.80 -7.77
C GLY A 695 -7.76 11.96 -9.26
N LYS A 696 -7.16 13.09 -9.65
CA LYS A 696 -6.61 13.33 -11.00
C LYS A 696 -5.07 13.35 -11.02
N GLN A 697 -4.45 12.90 -9.93
CA GLN A 697 -3.00 12.92 -9.72
C GLN A 697 -2.40 14.33 -9.84
N ARG A 698 -3.19 15.39 -9.60
CA ARG A 698 -2.69 16.76 -9.54
C ARG A 698 -2.16 17.02 -8.14
N MET A 699 -1.00 17.68 -8.06
CA MET A 699 -0.41 18.09 -6.78
C MET A 699 -1.35 19.06 -6.05
N VAL A 700 -1.71 18.71 -4.82
CA VAL A 700 -2.54 19.53 -3.93
C VAL A 700 -1.67 20.20 -2.88
N TRP A 701 -0.70 19.47 -2.34
CA TRP A 701 0.19 19.96 -1.29
C TRP A 701 1.48 19.12 -1.22
N GLU A 702 2.60 19.74 -0.88
CA GLU A 702 3.89 19.05 -0.70
C GLU A 702 4.67 19.63 0.47
N ARG A 703 5.15 18.75 1.36
CA ARG A 703 5.98 19.16 2.50
C ARG A 703 7.25 19.82 1.99
N GLY A 704 7.58 21.00 2.53
CA GLY A 704 8.87 21.65 2.28
C GLY A 704 9.03 22.32 0.90
N ASN A 705 8.03 22.26 0.02
CA ASN A 705 8.03 22.95 -1.26
C ASN A 705 7.34 24.32 -1.15
N LYS A 706 7.95 25.24 -0.39
CA LYS A 706 7.46 26.61 -0.22
C LYS A 706 8.60 27.62 -0.36
N GLN A 707 8.30 28.78 -0.93
CA GLN A 707 9.23 29.90 -1.02
C GLN A 707 9.57 30.43 0.38
N THR A 708 10.70 31.12 0.55
CA THR A 708 11.09 31.72 1.83
C THR A 708 10.35 33.02 2.13
N LYS A 709 9.94 33.75 1.09
CA LYS A 709 9.09 34.95 1.20
C LYS A 709 8.32 35.18 -0.10
N LEU A 710 7.11 35.72 0.01
CA LEU A 710 6.28 36.08 -1.14
C LEU A 710 5.19 37.07 -0.72
N ASP A 711 4.90 38.05 -1.58
CA ASP A 711 3.70 38.88 -1.50
C ASP A 711 2.89 38.67 -2.78
N LEU A 712 1.63 38.26 -2.64
CA LEU A 712 0.70 38.20 -3.75
C LEU A 712 0.16 39.59 -4.08
N ASN A 713 -0.14 39.80 -5.36
CA ASN A 713 -0.80 41.01 -5.79
C ASN A 713 -2.27 40.99 -5.34
N VAL A 714 -2.60 41.84 -4.38
CA VAL A 714 -3.95 42.00 -3.83
C VAL A 714 -5.04 42.17 -4.90
N LYS A 715 -4.72 42.74 -6.07
CA LYS A 715 -5.65 42.90 -7.20
C LYS A 715 -6.06 41.60 -7.89
N THR A 716 -5.30 40.52 -7.71
CA THR A 716 -5.60 39.20 -8.29
C THR A 716 -6.47 38.34 -7.37
N PHE A 717 -6.83 38.84 -6.18
CA PHE A 717 -7.67 38.09 -5.24
C PHE A 717 -9.10 37.98 -5.78
N PRO A 718 -9.74 36.80 -5.74
CA PRO A 718 -11.12 36.64 -6.21
C PRO A 718 -12.08 37.57 -5.49
N GLU A 719 -13.10 38.08 -6.20
CA GLU A 719 -14.12 38.96 -5.59
C GLU A 719 -14.83 38.29 -4.41
N VAL A 720 -15.14 36.99 -4.53
CA VAL A 720 -15.79 36.22 -3.45
C VAL A 720 -14.93 36.14 -2.17
N PHE A 721 -13.59 36.15 -2.28
CA PHE A 721 -12.70 36.22 -1.10
C PHE A 721 -12.77 37.60 -0.43
N ARG A 722 -13.01 38.67 -1.19
CA ARG A 722 -13.18 40.04 -0.67
C ARG A 722 -14.48 40.26 0.09
N GLU A 723 -15.37 39.26 0.13
CA GLU A 723 -16.54 39.28 1.00
C GLU A 723 -16.22 38.89 2.45
N TYR A 724 -15.06 38.28 2.70
CA TYR A 724 -14.60 37.84 4.03
C TYR A 724 -15.56 36.85 4.71
N LYS A 725 -16.17 35.94 3.92
CA LYS A 725 -17.03 34.86 4.40
C LYS A 725 -16.23 33.55 4.47
N LEU A 726 -16.31 32.85 5.60
CA LEU A 726 -15.70 31.53 5.77
C LEU A 726 -16.73 30.43 5.53
N ASP A 727 -17.16 30.28 4.28
CA ASP A 727 -18.09 29.23 3.85
C ASP A 727 -17.60 28.66 2.52
N ALA A 728 -16.95 27.49 2.58
CA ALA A 728 -16.34 26.87 1.42
C ALA A 728 -17.36 26.50 0.35
N ALA A 729 -18.58 26.10 0.73
CA ALA A 729 -19.64 25.73 -0.20
C ALA A 729 -20.19 26.95 -0.95
N VAL A 730 -20.39 28.07 -0.25
CA VAL A 730 -20.78 29.34 -0.88
C VAL A 730 -19.70 29.82 -1.84
N ILE A 731 -18.43 29.83 -1.41
CA ILE A 731 -17.29 30.21 -2.25
C ILE A 731 -17.22 29.31 -3.50
N GLN A 732 -17.34 28.00 -3.32
CA GLN A 732 -17.29 27.03 -4.42
C GLN A 732 -18.38 27.27 -5.45
N SER A 733 -19.56 27.75 -5.05
CA SER A 733 -20.67 28.06 -5.97
C SER A 733 -20.40 29.24 -6.90
N GLU A 734 -19.43 30.09 -6.55
CA GLU A 734 -19.03 31.28 -7.31
C GLU A 734 -17.68 31.11 -8.04
N MET A 735 -17.00 29.97 -7.85
CA MET A 735 -15.68 29.69 -8.40
C MET A 735 -15.66 28.43 -9.27
N SER A 736 -14.90 28.46 -10.36
CA SER A 736 -14.61 27.27 -11.17
C SER A 736 -13.48 26.41 -10.59
N GLN A 737 -12.58 27.03 -9.84
CA GLN A 737 -11.49 26.38 -9.14
C GLN A 737 -12.04 25.54 -7.99
N ARG A 738 -11.32 24.47 -7.64
CA ARG A 738 -11.69 23.62 -6.50
C ARG A 738 -11.32 24.36 -5.21
N VAL A 739 -12.32 24.73 -4.43
CA VAL A 739 -12.18 25.33 -3.11
C VAL A 739 -11.82 24.24 -2.10
N LEU A 740 -10.95 24.58 -1.15
CA LEU A 740 -10.50 23.68 -0.09
C LEU A 740 -10.85 24.29 1.27
N ASP A 741 -11.56 23.53 2.10
CA ASP A 741 -11.60 23.76 3.54
C ASP A 741 -10.33 23.17 4.16
N LEU A 742 -9.51 24.04 4.75
CA LEU A 742 -8.23 23.72 5.38
C LEU A 742 -8.32 23.81 6.91
N THR A 743 -9.53 23.70 7.47
CA THR A 743 -9.74 23.78 8.91
C THR A 743 -8.92 22.73 9.66
N GLY A 744 -8.24 23.20 10.70
CA GLY A 744 -7.34 22.41 11.52
C GLY A 744 -5.94 22.21 10.93
N CYS A 745 -5.65 22.69 9.71
CA CYS A 745 -4.27 22.80 9.23
C CYS A 745 -3.53 23.89 10.00
N THR A 746 -2.21 23.75 10.17
CA THR A 746 -1.38 24.78 10.82
C THR A 746 -1.11 25.97 9.88
N LEU A 747 -0.68 27.10 10.45
CA LEU A 747 -0.23 28.25 9.65
C LEU A 747 0.86 27.84 8.63
N GLU A 748 1.84 27.04 9.05
CA GLU A 748 2.92 26.58 8.16
C GLU A 748 2.39 25.78 6.96
N GLN A 749 1.39 24.92 7.20
CA GLN A 749 0.78 24.11 6.14
C GLN A 749 0.04 24.98 5.12
N VAL A 750 -0.67 26.02 5.56
CA VAL A 750 -1.46 26.86 4.64
C VAL A 750 -0.62 27.88 3.87
N LEU A 751 0.57 28.26 4.36
CA LEU A 751 1.49 29.13 3.63
C LEU A 751 2.00 28.51 2.32
N TYR A 752 1.92 27.18 2.16
CA TYR A 752 2.14 26.51 0.88
C TYR A 752 1.26 27.09 -0.23
N PHE A 753 -0.03 27.32 0.04
CA PHE A 753 -0.98 27.82 -0.95
C PHE A 753 -0.69 29.26 -1.35
N VAL A 754 -0.25 30.09 -0.39
CA VAL A 754 0.25 31.44 -0.67
C VAL A 754 1.47 31.37 -1.58
N SER A 755 2.44 30.50 -1.27
CA SER A 755 3.62 30.23 -2.11
C SER A 755 3.26 29.75 -3.52
N ALA A 756 2.16 29.00 -3.66
CA ALA A 756 1.62 28.53 -4.93
C ALA A 756 0.78 29.59 -5.68
N GLY A 757 0.65 30.80 -5.15
CA GLY A 757 -0.01 31.92 -5.83
C GLY A 757 -1.47 32.15 -5.42
N THR A 758 -1.98 31.44 -4.40
CA THR A 758 -3.39 31.50 -3.98
C THR A 758 -3.53 32.09 -2.58
N PRO A 759 -4.35 33.15 -2.37
CA PRO A 759 -4.55 33.73 -1.05
C PRO A 759 -5.37 32.80 -0.15
N VAL A 760 -5.21 32.94 1.17
CA VAL A 760 -5.92 32.10 2.16
C VAL A 760 -6.82 32.97 3.03
N LEU A 761 -8.12 32.67 3.07
CA LEU A 761 -9.03 33.24 4.07
C LEU A 761 -8.75 32.59 5.43
N ALA A 762 -8.65 33.39 6.48
CA ALA A 762 -8.32 32.93 7.82
C ALA A 762 -9.25 33.55 8.86
N LYS A 763 -9.76 32.73 9.78
CA LYS A 763 -10.54 33.18 10.93
C LYS A 763 -9.62 33.78 11.99
N THR A 764 -10.03 34.90 12.57
CA THR A 764 -9.38 35.50 13.75
C THR A 764 -10.43 35.70 14.85
N PRO A 765 -10.03 35.96 16.10
CA PRO A 765 -10.97 36.35 17.15
C PRO A 765 -11.78 37.62 16.81
N GLY A 766 -11.23 38.50 15.97
CA GLY A 766 -11.83 39.77 15.55
C GLY A 766 -12.63 39.72 14.24
N GLY A 767 -12.68 38.59 13.54
CA GLY A 767 -13.37 38.46 12.26
C GLY A 767 -12.66 37.51 11.30
N VAL A 768 -12.50 37.95 10.04
CA VAL A 768 -11.84 37.18 8.98
C VAL A 768 -10.83 38.10 8.29
N VAL A 769 -9.66 37.56 7.98
CA VAL A 769 -8.59 38.24 7.22
C VAL A 769 -8.18 37.39 6.02
N ILE A 770 -7.46 37.97 5.07
CA ILE A 770 -6.83 37.22 3.97
C ILE A 770 -5.32 37.22 4.16
N ILE A 771 -4.70 36.04 4.22
CA ILE A 771 -3.25 35.87 4.15
C ILE A 771 -2.85 35.97 2.68
N GLY A 772 -2.17 37.06 2.35
CA GLY A 772 -1.73 37.37 0.99
C GLY A 772 -0.22 37.28 0.79
N GLY A 773 0.55 37.04 1.84
CA GLY A 773 2.00 36.94 1.76
C GLY A 773 2.64 36.56 3.09
N TYR A 774 3.96 36.38 3.07
CA TYR A 774 4.77 36.10 4.25
C TYR A 774 6.26 36.31 3.97
N ASP A 775 7.04 36.41 5.04
CA ASP A 775 8.50 36.28 5.05
C ASP A 775 8.96 35.42 6.23
N GLU A 776 10.28 35.39 6.49
CA GLU A 776 10.87 34.60 7.59
C GLU A 776 10.35 34.99 8.99
N TYR A 777 9.83 36.21 9.15
CA TYR A 777 9.47 36.79 10.44
C TYR A 777 7.99 37.16 10.56
N ASN A 778 7.28 37.34 9.43
CA ASN A 778 5.94 37.91 9.41
C ASN A 778 4.99 37.18 8.44
N THR A 779 3.71 37.21 8.76
CA THR A 779 2.65 37.07 7.76
C THR A 779 2.26 38.44 7.22
N ARG A 780 1.67 38.43 6.02
CA ARG A 780 1.14 39.62 5.35
C ARG A 780 -0.36 39.45 5.19
N LEU A 781 -1.12 40.24 5.95
CA LEU A 781 -2.56 40.11 6.10
C LEU A 781 -3.27 41.27 5.40
N LEU A 782 -4.45 41.01 4.88
CA LEU A 782 -5.36 42.01 4.33
C LEU A 782 -6.62 42.03 5.18
N GLU A 783 -6.83 43.12 5.92
CA GLU A 783 -8.05 43.32 6.69
C GLU A 783 -9.19 43.86 5.84
N LYS A 784 -10.43 43.72 6.33
CA LYS A 784 -11.61 44.17 5.60
C LYS A 784 -11.63 45.70 5.50
N GLY A 785 -11.56 46.19 4.27
CA GLY A 785 -11.56 47.62 3.94
C GLY A 785 -10.19 48.17 3.57
N ASP A 786 -9.13 47.39 3.74
CA ASP A 786 -7.78 47.76 3.33
C ASP A 786 -7.53 47.47 1.84
N GLU A 787 -6.61 48.24 1.25
CA GLU A 787 -6.17 48.08 -0.14
C GLU A 787 -4.77 47.43 -0.25
N GLU A 788 -4.02 47.33 0.86
CA GLU A 788 -2.65 46.84 0.92
C GLU A 788 -2.47 45.79 2.03
N LEU A 789 -1.44 44.94 1.91
CA LEU A 789 -1.10 43.93 2.92
C LEU A 789 -0.31 44.54 4.08
N THR A 790 -0.78 44.34 5.31
CA THR A 790 -0.13 44.75 6.56
C THR A 790 0.71 43.62 7.16
N TYR A 791 1.73 43.99 7.94
CA TYR A 791 2.61 43.02 8.61
C TYR A 791 2.03 42.56 9.95
N ALA A 792 2.06 41.26 10.19
CA ALA A 792 1.82 40.67 11.51
C ALA A 792 2.93 39.67 11.83
N GLY A 793 3.43 39.67 13.07
CA GLY A 793 4.48 38.74 13.49
C GLY A 793 4.06 37.29 13.26
N LEU A 794 4.97 36.43 12.79
CA LEU A 794 4.64 35.06 12.41
C LEU A 794 4.13 34.24 13.61
N GLN A 795 4.77 34.38 14.77
CA GLN A 795 4.35 33.71 16.01
C GLN A 795 2.99 34.25 16.50
N ASP A 796 2.82 35.58 16.50
CA ASP A 796 1.54 36.19 16.89
C ASP A 796 0.40 35.75 15.97
N SER A 797 0.69 35.61 14.67
CA SER A 797 -0.28 35.10 13.69
C SER A 797 -0.63 33.65 13.97
N LYS A 798 0.37 32.81 14.25
CA LYS A 798 0.17 31.40 14.61
C LYS A 798 -0.74 31.28 15.83
N ASP A 799 -0.41 31.98 16.92
CA ASP A 799 -1.18 31.93 18.16
C ASP A 799 -2.62 32.46 17.95
N MET A 800 -2.77 33.55 17.18
CA MET A 800 -4.07 34.13 16.84
C MET A 800 -4.96 33.16 16.04
N PHE A 801 -4.40 32.46 15.06
CA PHE A 801 -5.15 31.50 14.25
C PHE A 801 -5.46 30.22 15.05
N GLU A 802 -4.53 29.74 15.87
CA GLU A 802 -4.73 28.60 16.77
C GLU A 802 -5.87 28.89 17.77
N GLU A 803 -5.90 30.08 18.39
CA GLU A 803 -6.98 30.52 19.27
C GLU A 803 -8.34 30.56 18.54
N ALA A 804 -8.35 30.91 17.26
CA ALA A 804 -9.55 30.93 16.43
C ALA A 804 -9.99 29.55 15.90
N GLY A 805 -9.23 28.48 16.20
CA GLY A 805 -9.49 27.11 15.79
C GLY A 805 -8.90 26.72 14.42
N ASN A 806 -7.92 27.47 13.91
CA ASN A 806 -7.24 27.21 12.63
C ASN A 806 -8.20 26.99 11.46
N VAL A 807 -9.19 27.88 11.31
CA VAL A 807 -10.17 27.81 10.22
C VAL A 807 -9.65 28.58 9.03
N PHE A 808 -9.35 27.85 7.95
CA PHE A 808 -8.73 28.39 6.73
C PHE A 808 -9.47 27.91 5.48
N ILE A 809 -9.60 28.78 4.46
CA ILE A 809 -10.17 28.42 3.16
C ILE A 809 -9.29 28.97 2.04
N THR A 810 -9.01 28.14 1.03
CA THR A 810 -8.29 28.53 -0.20
C THR A 810 -8.90 27.84 -1.42
N TYR A 811 -8.26 27.92 -2.58
CA TYR A 811 -8.62 27.17 -3.78
C TYR A 811 -7.36 26.67 -4.51
N LEU A 812 -7.52 25.63 -5.32
CA LEU A 812 -6.46 25.09 -6.19
C LEU A 812 -6.39 25.83 -7.52
N ASP A 813 -5.19 25.84 -8.11
CA ASP A 813 -4.85 26.49 -9.37
C ASP A 813 -5.01 28.03 -9.31
N PRO A 814 -3.91 28.82 -9.28
CA PRO A 814 -4.01 30.28 -9.21
C PRO A 814 -4.78 30.83 -10.41
N ILE A 815 -5.59 31.86 -10.18
CA ILE A 815 -6.28 32.57 -11.26
C ILE A 815 -5.23 33.36 -12.04
N THR A 816 -4.91 32.89 -13.24
CA THR A 816 -4.06 33.62 -14.19
C THR A 816 -4.91 34.59 -15.01
N GLU A 817 -4.39 35.79 -15.28
CA GLU A 817 -5.02 36.79 -16.18
C GLU A 817 -5.24 36.27 -17.61
#